data_AF-A0A949AMP1-F1
#
_entry.id   AF-A0A949AMP1-F1
#
_cell.length_a   1.000
_cell.length_b   1.000
_cell.length_c   1.000
_cell.angle_alpha   90.00
_cell.angle_beta   90.00
_cell.angle_gamma   90.00
#
_symmetry.space_group_name_H-M   'P 1'
#
loop_
_entity.id
_entity.type
_entity.pdbx_description
1 polymer ?
#
loop_
_entity_poly.entity_id
_entity_poly.type
_entity_poly.pdbx_seq_one_letter_code
_entity_poly.pdbx_strand_id
1 'polypeptide(L)'
;MKWANFLHFYQPYNQQLDILERIVNESYRKIISGLASNPKAKITININAGLTELLAQNGYIDLIEQIKDFAQRGQIQFTGGVKYHPFLPLLPRDEIKRQIKLNEQTNKKYFGKAWKPQGFFSPELGYSKKVVQVAKEMGFNWIIAEELASKKKTGFKKIYNIKDLGDFKIIFRDKRVSVLILSAIVRSFKSFIQEMGEEEIKKDRYLLTVMDAETFGHHRPGLENFLFQIYKDKKISKVFVSDLIKEFSVDEEIEVRDSTWSSEEQDFWLEKKKEHSFTLWHHPENPIHELQWEFTYFVINLVKKIDSQVSWYKEIRQKLDCALQSDQYWWASAKPWWSLEMIEQGANVLKEVVFSIPDINKRSKNKAEEYYRQILDLAFQWQRSGKIRQAYRQAMDTVKLRPYKKRVMTGQFNAMVLEFEDEMNKAIKDQEFEKAIKWRDAIYKLKNGTDIYDVLHVVDDLRQTRHLPSLKDYWEYASEEFSDFAKKHFVNFQERKFIQKQPKYFLNEIKAGLLKKKTGHPLGFFKDEYNNIYFCEIPSQYIEYWIGERGWDAMSIIKFPKPGTYHYSRQCFYEYKNGKIKIIVKSQSLVNQVLKFLKQHDFNQGKSLKLAVLPEGQRWAPVFFKKNKKGELVVKVPYKKSIQGQGFKFKILGWKKKK
;
A
#
# COMPACT_ATOMS: atom_id res chain seq x y z
N MET A 1 20.06 0.05 6.98
CA MET A 1 19.32 0.85 5.98
C MET A 1 19.58 2.34 6.17
N LYS A 2 19.67 3.10 5.08
CA LYS A 2 19.74 4.58 5.10
C LYS A 2 18.55 5.19 4.40
N TRP A 3 17.87 6.11 5.06
CA TRP A 3 16.65 6.72 4.54
C TRP A 3 16.87 8.18 4.15
N ALA A 4 16.63 8.48 2.87
CA ALA A 4 16.42 9.84 2.39
C ALA A 4 14.92 10.10 2.20
N ASN A 5 14.40 11.06 2.95
CA ASN A 5 13.05 11.58 2.74
C ASN A 5 13.11 12.76 1.76
N PHE A 6 12.43 12.62 0.63
CA PHE A 6 12.30 13.64 -0.39
C PHE A 6 10.87 14.19 -0.42
N LEU A 7 10.73 15.50 -0.22
CA LEU A 7 9.45 16.18 -0.25
C LEU A 7 9.37 17.17 -1.41
N HIS A 8 8.34 17.05 -2.22
CA HIS A 8 8.03 17.95 -3.34
C HIS A 8 7.05 19.04 -2.86
N PHE A 9 7.49 20.30 -2.90
CA PHE A 9 6.66 21.46 -2.57
C PHE A 9 6.23 22.13 -3.86
N TYR A 10 4.94 22.00 -4.18
CA TYR A 10 4.38 22.54 -5.41
C TYR A 10 2.96 23.03 -5.21
N GLN A 11 2.67 24.20 -5.76
CA GLN A 11 1.32 24.67 -6.08
C GLN A 11 1.36 25.37 -7.43
N PRO A 12 0.27 25.34 -8.22
CA PRO A 12 0.15 26.14 -9.43
C PRO A 12 0.41 27.63 -9.13
N TYR A 13 1.03 28.35 -10.07
CA TYR A 13 1.39 29.76 -9.88
C TYR A 13 0.19 30.69 -9.64
N ASN A 14 -1.00 30.23 -10.04
CA ASN A 14 -2.28 30.89 -9.96
C ASN A 14 -3.22 30.22 -8.93
N GLN A 15 -2.66 29.54 -7.93
CA GLN A 15 -3.44 28.86 -6.89
C GLN A 15 -4.35 29.84 -6.15
N GLN A 16 -5.54 29.36 -5.78
CA GLN A 16 -6.51 30.12 -5.00
C GLN A 16 -5.94 30.42 -3.60
N LEU A 17 -6.13 31.65 -3.12
CA LEU A 17 -5.48 32.13 -1.90
C LEU A 17 -5.94 31.40 -0.64
N ASP A 18 -7.20 30.99 -0.59
CA ASP A 18 -7.76 30.19 0.50
C ASP A 18 -7.15 28.78 0.53
N ILE A 19 -6.91 28.17 -0.63
CA ILE A 19 -6.21 26.88 -0.72
C ILE A 19 -4.75 27.04 -0.30
N LEU A 20 -4.06 28.09 -0.77
CA LEU A 20 -2.68 28.38 -0.40
C LEU A 20 -2.53 28.57 1.12
N GLU A 21 -3.39 29.37 1.74
CA GLU A 21 -3.39 29.60 3.19
C GLU A 21 -3.54 28.30 3.97
N ARG A 22 -4.48 27.44 3.55
CA ARG A 22 -4.68 26.13 4.17
C ARG A 22 -3.44 25.27 4.04
N ILE A 23 -2.83 25.16 2.87
CA ILE A 23 -1.65 24.32 2.66
C ILE A 23 -0.45 24.80 3.47
N VAL A 24 -0.22 26.12 3.53
CA VAL A 24 0.86 26.71 4.33
C VAL A 24 0.70 26.34 5.81
N ASN A 25 -0.50 26.48 6.36
CA ASN A 25 -0.75 26.28 7.80
C ASN A 25 -0.98 24.80 8.18
N GLU A 26 -1.67 24.04 7.33
CA GLU A 26 -2.00 22.64 7.58
C GLU A 26 -0.82 21.71 7.29
N SER A 27 0.14 22.11 6.44
CA SER A 27 1.30 21.29 6.04
C SER A 27 2.66 21.99 6.18
N TYR A 28 2.97 23.01 5.36
CA TYR A 28 4.35 23.49 5.23
C TYR A 28 4.94 23.96 6.56
N ARG A 29 4.21 24.81 7.31
CA ARG A 29 4.64 25.27 8.64
C ARG A 29 4.82 24.13 9.64
N LYS A 30 4.03 23.07 9.54
CA LYS A 30 4.17 21.90 10.41
C LYS A 30 5.45 21.13 10.12
N ILE A 31 5.77 20.90 8.84
CA ILE A 31 7.04 20.25 8.45
C ILE A 31 8.23 21.05 9.00
N ILE A 32 8.20 22.37 8.85
CA ILE A 32 9.24 23.27 9.34
C ILE A 32 9.36 23.28 10.87
N SER A 33 8.23 23.32 11.59
CA SER A 33 8.19 23.16 13.05
C SER A 33 8.77 21.81 13.51
N GLY A 34 8.51 20.75 12.74
CA GLY A 34 9.11 19.44 12.91
C GLY A 34 10.63 19.46 12.83
N LEU A 35 11.20 20.17 11.87
CA LEU A 35 12.65 20.33 11.75
C LEU A 35 13.22 21.16 12.91
N ALA A 36 12.53 22.22 13.34
CA ALA A 36 12.92 23.04 14.47
C ALA A 36 13.10 22.20 15.75
N SER A 37 12.14 21.30 16.00
CA SER A 37 12.13 20.43 17.17
C SER A 37 13.11 19.26 17.07
N ASN A 38 13.75 19.05 15.92
CA ASN A 38 14.62 17.89 15.65
C ASN A 38 15.90 18.33 14.90
N PRO A 39 16.92 18.88 15.59
CA PRO A 39 18.10 19.46 14.94
C PRO A 39 18.94 18.49 14.08
N LYS A 40 18.80 17.18 14.31
CA LYS A 40 19.50 16.13 13.54
C LYS A 40 18.68 15.61 12.34
N ALA A 41 17.45 16.10 12.17
CA ALA A 41 16.62 15.74 11.03
C ALA A 41 17.26 16.24 9.74
N LYS A 42 17.19 15.40 8.70
CA LYS A 42 17.65 15.73 7.35
C LYS A 42 16.53 15.43 6.37
N ILE A 43 16.21 16.40 5.52
CA ILE A 43 15.29 16.22 4.40
C ILE A 43 15.88 16.76 3.11
N THR A 44 15.57 16.10 2.01
CA THR A 44 15.80 16.66 0.67
C THR A 44 14.48 17.24 0.19
N ILE A 45 14.49 18.45 -0.37
CA ILE A 45 13.27 19.08 -0.89
C ILE A 45 13.45 19.54 -2.33
N ASN A 46 12.39 19.40 -3.11
CA ASN A 46 12.17 20.24 -4.28
C ASN A 46 11.17 21.33 -3.91
N ILE A 47 11.44 22.57 -4.33
CA ILE A 47 10.47 23.65 -4.30
C ILE A 47 10.52 24.38 -5.63
N ASN A 48 9.40 24.35 -6.36
CA ASN A 48 9.29 25.09 -7.60
C ASN A 48 9.36 26.59 -7.32
N ALA A 49 10.09 27.32 -8.14
CA ALA A 49 10.23 28.76 -7.92
C ALA A 49 8.92 29.54 -8.12
N GLY A 50 7.95 29.00 -8.88
CA GLY A 50 6.59 29.55 -8.95
C GLY A 50 5.91 29.57 -7.57
N LEU A 51 6.02 28.50 -6.78
CA LEU A 51 5.53 28.47 -5.41
C LEU A 51 6.33 29.42 -4.50
N THR A 52 7.64 29.52 -4.67
CA THR A 52 8.47 30.45 -3.88
C THR A 52 8.04 31.90 -4.10
N GLU A 53 7.78 32.32 -5.34
CA GLU A 53 7.23 33.64 -5.65
C GLU A 53 5.82 33.82 -5.10
N LEU A 54 4.96 32.82 -5.26
CA LEU A 54 3.59 32.85 -4.76
C LEU A 54 3.55 33.04 -3.23
N LEU A 55 4.41 32.34 -2.48
CA LEU A 55 4.53 32.49 -1.03
C LEU A 55 4.99 33.90 -0.66
N ALA A 56 6.03 34.42 -1.33
CA ALA A 56 6.54 35.76 -1.06
C ALA A 56 5.49 36.86 -1.35
N GLN A 57 4.76 36.74 -2.47
CA GLN A 57 3.72 37.69 -2.86
C GLN A 57 2.53 37.71 -1.90
N ASN A 58 2.27 36.62 -1.19
CA ASN A 58 1.16 36.47 -0.27
C ASN A 58 1.57 36.54 1.21
N GLY A 59 2.73 37.14 1.51
CA GLY A 59 3.13 37.46 2.88
C GLY A 59 3.78 36.32 3.67
N TYR A 60 4.03 35.16 3.05
CA TYR A 60 4.66 34.00 3.68
C TYR A 60 6.20 34.01 3.58
N ILE A 61 6.81 35.20 3.67
CA ILE A 61 8.27 35.36 3.60
C ILE A 61 8.97 34.71 4.81
N ASP A 62 8.27 34.62 5.95
CA ASP A 62 8.71 33.92 7.15
C ASP A 62 9.06 32.46 6.86
N LEU A 63 8.21 31.77 6.09
CA LEU A 63 8.41 30.37 5.73
C LEU A 63 9.65 30.19 4.83
N ILE A 64 9.86 31.10 3.88
CA ILE A 64 11.01 31.09 2.96
C ILE A 64 12.31 31.28 3.74
N GLU A 65 12.37 32.25 4.65
CA GLU A 65 13.55 32.48 5.50
C GLU A 65 13.79 31.30 6.46
N GLN A 66 12.75 30.69 7.03
CA GLN A 66 12.92 29.48 7.83
C GLN A 66 13.53 28.32 7.01
N ILE A 67 13.02 28.05 5.80
CA ILE A 67 13.57 27.02 4.91
C ILE A 67 15.05 27.31 4.60
N LYS A 68 15.38 28.56 4.30
CA LYS A 68 16.75 29.02 4.06
C LYS A 68 17.65 28.76 5.27
N ASP A 69 17.20 29.11 6.47
CA ASP A 69 17.93 28.87 7.71
C ASP A 69 18.17 27.37 7.91
N PHE A 70 17.13 26.53 7.79
CA PHE A 70 17.25 25.07 7.87
C PHE A 70 18.21 24.48 6.83
N ALA A 71 18.30 25.07 5.63
CA ALA A 71 19.30 24.68 4.65
C ALA A 71 20.73 25.07 5.09
N GLN A 72 20.92 26.27 5.63
CA GLN A 72 22.24 26.77 6.07
C GLN A 72 22.84 25.96 7.23
N ARG A 73 22.01 25.50 8.18
CA ARG A 73 22.42 24.59 9.28
C ARG A 73 22.42 23.10 8.91
N GLY A 74 22.20 22.77 7.64
CA GLY A 74 22.35 21.40 7.14
C GLY A 74 21.23 20.42 7.53
N GLN A 75 20.01 20.92 7.70
CA GLN A 75 18.79 20.10 7.86
C GLN A 75 17.99 19.94 6.55
N ILE A 76 18.11 20.89 5.62
CA ILE A 76 17.48 20.84 4.29
C ILE A 76 18.55 20.79 3.20
N GLN A 77 18.37 19.88 2.23
CA GLN A 77 19.08 19.89 0.95
C GLN A 77 18.10 20.20 -0.18
N PHE A 78 18.38 21.22 -0.98
CA PHE A 78 17.60 21.53 -2.17
C PHE A 78 17.96 20.61 -3.35
N THR A 79 16.96 20.30 -4.18
CA THR A 79 17.15 19.87 -5.56
C THR A 79 16.69 20.93 -6.55
N GLY A 80 17.32 20.90 -7.73
CA GLY A 80 16.91 21.70 -8.87
C GLY A 80 15.59 21.18 -9.43
N GLY A 81 15.00 21.97 -10.31
CA GLY A 81 13.71 21.68 -10.93
C GLY A 81 13.39 22.74 -11.96
N VAL A 82 12.10 23.03 -12.12
CA VAL A 82 11.58 23.96 -13.12
C VAL A 82 10.57 24.91 -12.51
N LYS A 83 10.48 26.14 -13.03
CA LYS A 83 9.77 27.23 -12.34
C LYS A 83 8.27 27.00 -12.22
N TYR A 84 7.60 26.67 -13.33
CA TYR A 84 6.14 26.59 -13.42
C TYR A 84 5.62 25.15 -13.60
N HIS A 85 6.40 24.16 -13.16
CA HIS A 85 6.04 22.73 -13.19
C HIS A 85 5.50 22.20 -14.55
N PRO A 86 6.12 22.51 -15.69
CA PRO A 86 5.70 21.93 -16.97
C PRO A 86 6.04 20.44 -17.11
N PHE A 87 5.30 19.72 -17.94
CA PHE A 87 5.58 18.32 -18.23
C PHE A 87 6.73 18.15 -19.23
N LEU A 88 7.95 18.00 -18.71
CA LEU A 88 9.20 18.09 -19.48
C LEU A 88 9.38 17.06 -20.61
N PRO A 89 8.94 15.78 -20.49
CA PRO A 89 9.15 14.79 -21.54
C PRO A 89 8.62 15.22 -22.92
N LEU A 90 7.56 16.02 -22.96
CA LEU A 90 6.93 16.46 -24.20
C LEU A 90 7.42 17.85 -24.65
N LEU A 91 8.02 18.65 -23.77
CA LEU A 91 8.52 19.97 -24.14
C LEU A 91 9.76 19.97 -25.05
N PRO A 92 9.95 21.00 -25.90
CA PRO A 92 11.20 21.23 -26.60
C PRO A 92 12.38 21.47 -25.65
N ARG A 93 13.60 21.09 -26.05
CA ARG A 93 14.81 21.20 -25.19
C ARG A 93 15.06 22.62 -24.70
N ASP A 94 14.87 23.62 -25.56
CA ASP A 94 15.10 25.03 -25.21
C ASP A 94 14.14 25.51 -24.11
N GLU A 95 12.89 25.02 -24.14
CA GLU A 95 11.87 25.34 -23.13
C GLU A 95 12.19 24.68 -21.78
N ILE A 96 12.68 23.44 -21.80
CA ILE A 96 13.19 22.77 -20.59
C ILE A 96 14.36 23.59 -19.99
N LYS A 97 15.36 23.95 -20.80
CA LYS A 97 16.51 24.75 -20.34
C LYS A 97 16.07 26.09 -19.77
N ARG A 98 15.11 26.76 -20.41
CA ARG A 98 14.56 28.03 -19.96
C ARG A 98 13.89 27.90 -18.59
N GLN A 99 13.03 26.91 -18.41
CA GLN A 99 12.32 26.68 -17.16
C GLN A 99 13.26 26.33 -16.00
N ILE A 100 14.33 25.59 -16.28
CA ILE A 100 15.41 25.34 -15.31
C ILE A 100 16.11 26.66 -14.94
N LYS A 101 16.54 27.46 -15.91
CA LYS A 101 17.23 28.74 -15.65
C LYS A 101 16.37 29.70 -14.82
N LEU A 102 15.08 29.81 -15.13
CA LEU A 102 14.15 30.64 -14.38
C LEU A 102 13.99 30.16 -12.94
N ASN A 103 13.94 28.84 -12.73
CA ASN A 103 13.89 28.24 -11.40
C ASN A 103 15.13 28.60 -10.58
N GLU A 104 16.32 28.37 -11.16
CA GLU A 104 17.60 28.65 -10.51
C GLU A 104 17.75 30.14 -10.18
N GLN A 105 17.43 31.04 -11.12
CA GLN A 105 17.52 32.49 -10.91
C GLN A 105 16.60 32.96 -9.78
N THR A 106 15.35 32.51 -9.81
CA THR A 106 14.33 32.94 -8.85
C THR A 106 14.61 32.37 -7.46
N ASN A 107 14.90 31.08 -7.34
CA ASN A 107 15.19 30.48 -6.05
C ASN A 107 16.52 30.98 -5.46
N LYS A 108 17.53 31.26 -6.29
CA LYS A 108 18.77 31.89 -5.83
C LYS A 108 18.54 33.32 -5.29
N LYS A 109 17.56 34.07 -5.82
CA LYS A 109 17.16 35.38 -5.28
C LYS A 109 16.64 35.25 -3.84
N TYR A 110 15.79 34.27 -3.54
CA TYR A 110 15.19 34.10 -2.21
C TYR A 110 16.09 33.36 -1.22
N PHE A 111 16.66 32.22 -1.62
CA PHE A 111 17.45 31.36 -0.73
C PHE A 111 18.96 31.70 -0.71
N GLY A 112 19.42 32.57 -1.62
CA GLY A 112 20.80 33.06 -1.64
C GLY A 112 21.84 31.94 -1.78
N LYS A 113 22.91 32.01 -0.99
CA LYS A 113 24.02 31.02 -1.00
C LYS A 113 23.59 29.61 -0.52
N ALA A 114 22.42 29.46 0.10
CA ALA A 114 21.90 28.16 0.48
C ALA A 114 21.38 27.37 -0.73
N TRP A 115 20.99 28.06 -1.81
CA TRP A 115 20.55 27.43 -3.05
C TRP A 115 21.75 26.90 -3.85
N LYS A 116 22.05 25.62 -3.68
CA LYS A 116 23.14 24.90 -4.37
C LYS A 116 22.71 23.49 -4.79
N PRO A 117 21.68 23.34 -5.62
CA PRO A 117 21.18 22.04 -6.00
C PRO A 117 22.23 21.26 -6.80
N GLN A 118 22.43 19.99 -6.45
CA GLN A 118 23.28 19.06 -7.21
C GLN A 118 22.47 18.04 -8.02
N GLY A 119 21.24 17.78 -7.59
CA GLY A 119 20.32 16.87 -8.25
C GLY A 119 19.18 17.60 -8.92
N PHE A 120 18.58 16.94 -9.91
CA PHE A 120 17.42 17.43 -10.63
C PHE A 120 16.16 16.63 -10.27
N PHE A 121 15.06 17.33 -10.04
CA PHE A 121 13.73 16.75 -9.97
C PHE A 121 12.91 17.17 -11.19
N SER A 122 12.50 16.19 -11.98
CA SER A 122 11.56 16.40 -13.09
C SER A 122 10.14 16.33 -12.53
N PRO A 123 9.26 17.32 -12.82
CA PRO A 123 7.84 17.26 -12.49
C PRO A 123 7.23 15.89 -12.76
N GLU A 124 6.43 15.39 -11.83
CA GLU A 124 5.74 14.10 -11.92
C GLU A 124 6.67 12.87 -11.98
N LEU A 125 7.95 13.06 -11.59
CA LEU A 125 9.04 12.14 -11.91
C LEU A 125 9.07 11.75 -13.40
N GLY A 126 8.68 12.69 -14.28
CA GLY A 126 8.64 12.53 -15.72
C GLY A 126 10.03 12.32 -16.30
N TYR A 127 10.40 11.06 -16.47
CA TYR A 127 11.69 10.65 -17.01
C TYR A 127 11.60 10.45 -18.51
N SER A 128 12.53 11.06 -19.26
CA SER A 128 12.85 10.65 -20.62
C SER A 128 14.32 10.94 -20.94
N LYS A 129 14.89 10.27 -21.95
CA LYS A 129 16.29 10.48 -22.36
C LYS A 129 16.59 11.96 -22.65
N LYS A 130 15.64 12.67 -23.26
CA LYS A 130 15.74 14.12 -23.55
C LYS A 130 15.87 14.95 -22.26
N VAL A 131 15.05 14.66 -21.25
CA VAL A 131 15.05 15.40 -19.98
C VAL A 131 16.38 15.23 -19.25
N VAL A 132 16.89 14.00 -19.16
CA VAL A 132 18.16 13.74 -18.46
C VAL A 132 19.37 14.34 -19.17
N GLN A 133 19.38 14.35 -20.52
CA GLN A 133 20.42 15.03 -21.28
C GLN A 133 20.43 16.53 -20.99
N VAL A 134 19.25 17.17 -20.97
CA VAL A 134 19.15 18.59 -20.64
C VAL A 134 19.56 18.84 -19.19
N ALA A 135 19.15 18.02 -18.23
CA ALA A 135 19.56 18.16 -16.85
C ALA A 135 21.09 18.07 -16.69
N LYS A 136 21.75 17.11 -17.36
CA LYS A 136 23.21 17.01 -17.39
C LYS A 136 23.86 18.26 -18.00
N GLU A 137 23.37 18.73 -19.14
CA GLU A 137 23.87 19.95 -19.80
C GLU A 137 23.71 21.21 -18.93
N MET A 138 22.71 21.22 -18.04
CA MET A 138 22.48 22.31 -17.09
C MET A 138 23.33 22.21 -15.81
N GLY A 139 24.22 21.21 -15.72
CA GLY A 139 25.20 21.07 -14.64
C GLY A 139 24.74 20.28 -13.41
N PHE A 140 23.63 19.54 -13.51
CA PHE A 140 23.23 18.60 -12.47
C PHE A 140 24.06 17.30 -12.56
N ASN A 141 24.17 16.59 -11.43
CA ASN A 141 24.99 15.39 -11.31
C ASN A 141 24.15 14.11 -11.20
N TRP A 142 22.87 14.24 -10.82
CA TRP A 142 21.99 13.11 -10.62
C TRP A 142 20.52 13.48 -10.82
N ILE A 143 19.68 12.47 -11.08
CA ILE A 143 18.23 12.60 -11.19
C ILE A 143 17.52 11.49 -10.40
N ILE A 144 16.30 11.77 -9.94
CA ILE A 144 15.39 10.79 -9.34
C ILE A 144 14.45 10.24 -10.42
N ALA A 145 14.16 8.94 -10.38
CA ALA A 145 13.15 8.29 -11.22
C ALA A 145 12.31 7.29 -10.42
N GLU A 146 11.18 6.86 -10.99
CA GLU A 146 10.37 5.77 -10.44
C GLU A 146 11.07 4.42 -10.62
N GLU A 147 10.93 3.49 -9.66
CA GLU A 147 11.57 2.17 -9.72
C GLU A 147 11.23 1.41 -11.02
N LEU A 148 10.00 1.55 -11.51
CA LEU A 148 9.51 0.88 -12.71
C LEU A 148 10.17 1.38 -14.00
N ALA A 149 10.85 2.52 -13.94
CA ALA A 149 11.70 2.99 -15.03
C ALA A 149 12.90 2.05 -15.27
N SER A 150 13.31 1.31 -14.23
CA SER A 150 14.41 0.35 -14.31
C SER A 150 14.00 -0.91 -15.08
N LYS A 151 14.84 -1.36 -16.01
CA LYS A 151 14.70 -2.70 -16.64
C LYS A 151 15.20 -3.85 -15.75
N LYS A 152 15.86 -3.54 -14.63
CA LYS A 152 16.39 -4.51 -13.66
C LYS A 152 15.69 -4.33 -12.32
N LYS A 153 15.51 -5.41 -11.56
CA LYS A 153 15.07 -5.31 -10.16
C LYS A 153 16.13 -4.54 -9.37
N THR A 154 15.75 -3.41 -8.78
CA THR A 154 16.71 -2.46 -8.18
C THR A 154 17.36 -3.04 -6.92
N GLY A 155 16.56 -3.69 -6.07
CA GLY A 155 16.97 -4.17 -4.75
C GLY A 155 17.42 -3.06 -3.79
N PHE A 156 17.40 -1.79 -4.23
CA PHE A 156 17.84 -0.58 -3.54
C PHE A 156 19.24 -0.66 -2.88
N LYS A 157 20.17 -1.39 -3.51
CA LYS A 157 21.55 -1.57 -3.02
C LYS A 157 22.60 -0.81 -3.83
N LYS A 158 22.23 -0.31 -5.00
CA LYS A 158 23.15 0.32 -5.96
C LYS A 158 22.46 1.50 -6.62
N ILE A 159 23.26 2.52 -6.91
CA ILE A 159 22.91 3.70 -7.70
C ILE A 159 23.80 3.67 -8.94
N TYR A 160 23.18 3.79 -10.10
CA TYR A 160 23.81 3.51 -11.38
C TYR A 160 24.15 4.80 -12.13
N ASN A 161 25.07 4.69 -13.08
CA ASN A 161 25.22 5.65 -14.17
C ASN A 161 24.10 5.45 -15.18
N ILE A 162 23.56 6.54 -15.74
CA ILE A 162 22.65 6.41 -16.88
C ILE A 162 23.49 6.09 -18.12
N LYS A 163 23.13 5.01 -18.82
CA LYS A 163 23.80 4.58 -20.06
C LYS A 163 23.97 5.76 -21.04
N ASP A 164 25.15 5.88 -21.64
CA ASP A 164 25.55 6.93 -22.58
C ASP A 164 25.56 8.36 -21.99
N LEU A 165 25.50 8.52 -20.67
CA LEU A 165 25.57 9.81 -19.98
C LEU A 165 26.71 9.87 -18.95
N GLY A 166 27.74 9.03 -19.10
CA GLY A 166 28.95 9.08 -18.28
C GLY A 166 28.66 8.89 -16.80
N ASP A 167 29.12 9.83 -15.97
CA ASP A 167 28.99 9.83 -14.51
C ASP A 167 27.64 10.35 -13.98
N PHE A 168 26.68 10.68 -14.86
CA PHE A 168 25.38 11.20 -14.44
C PHE A 168 24.54 10.09 -13.80
N LYS A 169 24.29 10.22 -12.50
CA LYS A 169 23.70 9.15 -11.69
C LYS A 169 22.17 9.14 -11.73
N ILE A 170 21.59 7.97 -11.53
CA ILE A 170 20.14 7.79 -11.33
C ILE A 170 19.86 7.05 -10.03
N ILE A 171 18.93 7.60 -9.25
CA ILE A 171 18.42 6.99 -8.02
C ILE A 171 16.92 6.73 -8.14
N PHE A 172 16.49 5.53 -7.74
CA PHE A 172 15.09 5.12 -7.84
C PHE A 172 14.33 5.29 -6.54
N ARG A 173 13.10 5.78 -6.62
CA ARG A 173 12.12 5.84 -5.53
C ARG A 173 11.72 4.42 -5.10
N ASP A 174 11.59 4.18 -3.80
CA ASP A 174 10.93 2.98 -3.26
C ASP A 174 9.41 3.22 -3.29
N LYS A 175 8.75 2.79 -4.38
CA LYS A 175 7.32 3.02 -4.62
C LYS A 175 6.47 2.45 -3.49
N ARG A 176 6.73 1.20 -3.10
CA ARG A 176 5.96 0.49 -2.06
C ARG A 176 5.95 1.28 -0.76
N VAL A 177 7.12 1.71 -0.29
CA VAL A 177 7.23 2.44 0.98
C VAL A 177 6.66 3.85 0.86
N SER A 178 6.84 4.52 -0.28
CA SER A 178 6.21 5.82 -0.53
C SER A 178 4.67 5.71 -0.46
N VAL A 179 4.08 4.72 -1.14
CA VAL A 179 2.62 4.48 -1.12
C VAL A 179 2.11 4.10 0.26
N LEU A 180 2.86 3.30 1.02
CA LEU A 180 2.52 2.94 2.40
C LEU A 180 2.36 4.18 3.30
N ILE A 181 3.23 5.17 3.14
CA ILE A 181 3.16 6.44 3.86
C ILE A 181 2.03 7.33 3.30
N LEU A 182 1.94 7.51 1.98
CA LEU A 182 0.91 8.33 1.30
C LEU A 182 -0.53 7.89 1.64
N SER A 183 -0.74 6.57 1.75
CA SER A 183 -2.02 5.97 2.11
C SER A 183 -2.37 6.10 3.59
N ALA A 184 -1.46 6.64 4.41
CA ALA A 184 -1.58 6.76 5.86
C ALA A 184 -1.89 5.41 6.56
N ILE A 185 -1.47 4.29 5.95
CA ILE A 185 -1.53 2.96 6.58
C ILE A 185 -0.60 2.90 7.80
N VAL A 186 0.51 3.64 7.72
CA VAL A 186 1.44 3.86 8.83
C VAL A 186 1.25 5.27 9.39
N ARG A 187 0.96 5.37 10.68
CA ARG A 187 0.78 6.65 11.40
C ARG A 187 1.68 6.76 12.64
N SER A 188 2.45 5.72 12.92
CA SER A 188 3.44 5.69 14.00
C SER A 188 4.71 5.00 13.54
N PHE A 189 5.83 5.29 14.21
CA PHE A 189 7.08 4.58 13.96
C PHE A 189 6.92 3.08 14.20
N LYS A 190 6.14 2.69 15.21
CA LYS A 190 5.86 1.29 15.54
C LYS A 190 5.15 0.58 14.38
N SER A 191 4.07 1.14 13.84
CA SER A 191 3.37 0.54 12.70
C SER A 191 4.26 0.51 11.47
N PHE A 192 5.07 1.54 11.22
CA PHE A 192 6.05 1.51 10.14
C PHE A 192 7.04 0.35 10.25
N ILE A 193 7.60 0.09 11.43
CA ILE A 193 8.50 -1.08 11.63
C ILE A 193 7.75 -2.40 11.43
N GLN A 194 6.49 -2.50 11.88
CA GLN A 194 5.67 -3.71 11.69
C GLN A 194 5.40 -3.99 10.20
N GLU A 195 5.02 -2.97 9.43
CA GLU A 195 4.71 -3.11 8.00
C GLU A 195 5.99 -3.29 7.15
N MET A 196 7.13 -2.77 7.61
CA MET A 196 8.43 -2.98 6.95
C MET A 196 9.03 -4.35 7.28
N GLY A 197 8.82 -4.84 8.50
CA GLY A 197 9.51 -5.99 9.08
C GLY A 197 10.85 -5.62 9.72
N GLU A 198 11.14 -6.12 10.93
CA GLU A 198 12.35 -5.75 11.67
C GLU A 198 13.66 -6.05 10.92
N GLU A 199 13.70 -7.17 10.19
CA GLU A 199 14.86 -7.57 9.40
C GLU A 199 15.10 -6.65 8.19
N GLU A 200 14.04 -6.05 7.64
CA GLU A 200 14.15 -5.16 6.48
C GLU A 200 14.94 -3.88 6.83
N ILE A 201 14.72 -3.32 8.02
CA ILE A 201 15.38 -2.10 8.49
C ILE A 201 16.88 -2.34 8.73
N LYS A 202 17.25 -3.57 9.08
CA LYS A 202 18.65 -3.98 9.30
C LYS A 202 19.42 -4.18 8.00
N LYS A 203 18.74 -4.36 6.86
CA LYS A 203 19.41 -4.57 5.57
C LYS A 203 20.29 -3.38 5.20
N ASP A 204 21.43 -3.69 4.60
CA ASP A 204 22.26 -2.70 3.95
C ASP A 204 21.69 -2.37 2.56
N ARG A 205 20.86 -1.33 2.55
CA ARG A 205 20.18 -0.77 1.38
C ARG A 205 19.84 0.68 1.63
N TYR A 206 19.63 1.43 0.57
CA TYR A 206 18.99 2.73 0.66
C TYR A 206 17.47 2.61 0.64
N LEU A 207 16.82 3.62 1.19
CA LEU A 207 15.39 3.86 1.11
C LEU A 207 15.23 5.31 0.65
N LEU A 208 14.61 5.52 -0.51
CA LEU A 208 14.26 6.84 -1.02
C LEU A 208 12.74 6.93 -1.10
N THR A 209 12.13 7.74 -0.25
CA THR A 209 10.70 8.07 -0.35
C THR A 209 10.54 9.42 -1.02
N VAL A 210 9.67 9.49 -2.03
CA VAL A 210 9.37 10.72 -2.78
C VAL A 210 7.87 10.94 -2.73
N MET A 211 7.45 12.08 -2.17
CA MET A 211 6.06 12.39 -1.87
C MET A 211 5.83 13.91 -1.95
N ASP A 212 4.59 14.31 -2.21
CA ASP A 212 4.17 15.71 -2.05
C ASP A 212 4.20 16.12 -0.58
N ALA A 213 4.69 17.33 -0.30
CA ALA A 213 4.80 17.87 1.05
C ALA A 213 3.43 17.94 1.74
N GLU A 214 2.38 18.26 0.98
CA GLU A 214 0.98 18.36 1.37
C GLU A 214 0.44 17.06 1.99
N THR A 215 1.09 15.92 1.73
CA THR A 215 0.82 14.65 2.40
C THR A 215 0.86 14.79 3.92
N PHE A 216 1.84 15.52 4.45
CA PHE A 216 2.06 15.65 5.88
C PHE A 216 1.24 16.83 6.42
N GLY A 217 0.01 16.52 6.83
CA GLY A 217 -0.90 17.46 7.50
C GLY A 217 -2.11 17.88 6.67
N HIS A 218 -1.94 18.38 5.43
CA HIS A 218 -3.06 18.86 4.61
C HIS A 218 -3.92 17.70 4.08
N HIS A 219 -3.32 16.78 3.32
CA HIS A 219 -4.03 15.59 2.81
C HIS A 219 -4.29 14.56 3.90
N ARG A 220 -3.36 14.41 4.85
CA ARG A 220 -3.44 13.44 5.95
C ARG A 220 -3.16 14.14 7.28
N PRO A 221 -4.19 14.74 7.92
CA PRO A 221 -4.02 15.37 9.23
C PRO A 221 -3.37 14.42 10.24
N GLY A 222 -2.37 14.91 10.98
CA GLY A 222 -1.65 14.17 12.00
C GLY A 222 -0.51 13.27 11.48
N LEU A 223 -0.38 13.05 10.17
CA LEU A 223 0.68 12.22 9.60
C LEU A 223 2.07 12.89 9.73
N GLU A 224 2.14 14.21 9.89
CA GLU A 224 3.36 14.94 10.26
C GLU A 224 3.97 14.43 11.58
N ASN A 225 3.16 13.93 12.52
CA ASN A 225 3.67 13.40 13.78
C ASN A 225 4.45 12.10 13.59
N PHE A 226 4.03 11.26 12.63
CA PHE A 226 4.82 10.09 12.21
C PHE A 226 6.20 10.51 11.71
N LEU A 227 6.25 11.54 10.87
CA LEU A 227 7.51 12.09 10.36
C LEU A 227 8.42 12.60 11.49
N PHE A 228 7.85 13.25 12.51
CA PHE A 228 8.60 13.72 13.66
C PHE A 228 9.13 12.57 14.53
N GLN A 229 8.36 11.48 14.69
CA GLN A 229 8.81 10.30 15.42
C GLN A 229 10.05 9.68 14.76
N ILE A 230 10.05 9.59 13.43
CA ILE A 230 11.20 9.11 12.65
C ILE A 230 12.42 10.00 12.86
N TYR A 231 12.25 11.32 12.82
CA TYR A 231 13.37 12.24 13.00
C TYR A 231 14.05 12.06 14.36
N LYS A 232 13.27 11.72 15.40
CA LYS A 232 13.75 11.40 16.75
C LYS A 232 14.39 10.02 16.86
N ASP A 233 13.94 9.06 16.05
CA ASP A 233 14.40 7.68 16.15
C ASP A 233 15.89 7.54 15.81
N LYS A 234 16.57 6.60 16.49
CA LYS A 234 18.01 6.34 16.30
C LYS A 234 18.29 5.10 15.45
N LYS A 235 17.31 4.23 15.22
CA LYS A 235 17.45 2.99 14.45
C LYS A 235 17.55 3.28 12.96
N ILE A 236 16.86 4.32 12.47
CA ILE A 236 16.95 4.74 11.07
C ILE A 236 17.96 5.88 10.93
N SER A 237 18.92 5.70 10.03
CA SER A 237 19.84 6.77 9.62
C SER A 237 19.14 7.67 8.60
N LYS A 238 18.89 8.94 8.97
CA LYS A 238 18.30 9.95 8.09
C LYS A 238 19.42 10.66 7.36
N VAL A 239 19.36 10.67 6.04
CA VAL A 239 20.41 11.21 5.18
C VAL A 239 19.83 12.03 4.05
N PHE A 240 20.64 12.84 3.39
CA PHE A 240 20.22 13.50 2.16
C PHE A 240 20.31 12.55 0.97
N VAL A 241 19.64 12.88 -0.14
CA VAL A 241 19.77 12.10 -1.38
C VAL A 241 21.23 12.05 -1.85
N SER A 242 21.95 13.18 -1.77
CA SER A 242 23.38 13.20 -2.12
C SER A 242 24.27 12.29 -1.26
N ASP A 243 23.89 12.03 -0.01
CA ASP A 243 24.61 11.09 0.85
C ASP A 243 24.41 9.66 0.34
N LEU A 244 23.20 9.32 -0.12
CA LEU A 244 22.94 8.03 -0.78
C LEU A 244 23.76 7.90 -2.06
N ILE A 245 23.81 8.94 -2.89
CA ILE A 245 24.62 8.95 -4.13
C ILE A 245 26.09 8.64 -3.78
N LYS A 246 26.67 9.28 -2.76
CA LYS A 246 28.08 9.06 -2.39
C LYS A 246 28.38 7.63 -1.97
N GLU A 247 27.42 6.95 -1.35
CA GLU A 247 27.67 5.66 -0.70
C GLU A 247 27.23 4.45 -1.52
N PHE A 248 26.12 4.57 -2.26
CA PHE A 248 25.57 3.47 -3.02
C PHE A 248 25.90 3.55 -4.51
N SER A 249 26.60 4.59 -4.98
CA SER A 249 27.01 4.69 -6.38
C SER A 249 27.99 3.59 -6.77
N VAL A 250 27.76 3.03 -7.95
CA VAL A 250 28.67 2.10 -8.61
C VAL A 250 28.98 2.60 -10.02
N ASP A 251 30.07 2.10 -10.58
CA ASP A 251 30.44 2.34 -11.99
C ASP A 251 29.79 1.29 -12.91
N GLU A 252 28.48 1.12 -12.73
CA GLU A 252 27.64 0.28 -13.58
C GLU A 252 26.61 1.16 -14.29
N GLU A 253 26.43 0.92 -15.59
CA GLU A 253 25.41 1.60 -16.37
C GLU A 253 24.06 0.88 -16.30
N ILE A 254 22.99 1.67 -16.39
CA ILE A 254 21.63 1.17 -16.53
C ILE A 254 20.90 1.86 -17.67
N GLU A 255 20.14 1.05 -18.41
CA GLU A 255 19.16 1.56 -19.36
C GLU A 255 17.83 1.77 -18.66
N VAL A 256 17.23 2.93 -18.87
CA VAL A 256 16.04 3.41 -18.16
C VAL A 256 14.99 3.75 -19.19
N ARG A 257 13.76 3.29 -18.98
CA ARG A 257 12.63 3.60 -19.86
C ARG A 257 11.95 4.90 -19.43
N ASP A 258 11.21 5.47 -20.36
CA ASP A 258 10.30 6.59 -20.08
C ASP A 258 9.28 6.21 -19.00
N SER A 259 9.07 7.08 -18.00
CA SER A 259 8.25 6.77 -16.82
C SER A 259 7.78 8.01 -16.08
N THR A 260 6.81 7.83 -15.18
CA THR A 260 6.38 8.81 -14.18
C THR A 260 6.12 8.08 -12.86
N TRP A 261 5.83 8.81 -11.78
CA TRP A 261 5.48 8.24 -10.47
C TRP A 261 4.00 7.88 -10.26
N SER A 262 3.24 7.81 -11.37
CA SER A 262 1.79 7.62 -11.35
C SER A 262 1.33 6.20 -10.96
N SER A 263 0.02 5.99 -10.90
CA SER A 263 -0.64 4.73 -10.52
C SER A 263 -0.34 3.55 -11.45
N GLU A 264 -0.55 2.34 -10.92
CA GLU A 264 -0.34 1.04 -11.60
C GLU A 264 -1.07 0.89 -12.95
N GLU A 265 -2.14 1.66 -13.17
CA GLU A 265 -2.88 1.67 -14.44
C GLU A 265 -2.04 2.17 -15.63
N GLN A 266 -1.08 3.08 -15.41
CA GLN A 266 -0.08 3.45 -16.42
C GLN A 266 1.01 2.39 -16.54
N ASP A 267 1.41 1.79 -15.42
CA ASP A 267 2.47 0.79 -15.34
C ASP A 267 2.09 -0.51 -16.09
N PHE A 268 0.79 -0.84 -16.13
CA PHE A 268 0.26 -1.93 -16.95
C PHE A 268 0.64 -1.79 -18.44
N TRP A 269 0.72 -0.56 -18.96
CA TRP A 269 1.13 -0.29 -20.35
C TRP A 269 2.66 -0.40 -20.53
N LEU A 270 3.43 -0.08 -19.50
CA LEU A 270 4.89 -0.26 -19.46
C LEU A 270 5.31 -1.74 -19.45
N GLU A 271 4.49 -2.63 -18.86
CA GLU A 271 4.79 -4.06 -18.77
C GLU A 271 4.31 -4.88 -19.98
N LYS A 272 3.12 -4.60 -20.54
CA LYS A 272 2.50 -5.47 -21.56
C LYS A 272 2.50 -4.95 -23.00
N LYS A 273 2.42 -3.63 -23.21
CA LYS A 273 2.18 -3.07 -24.55
C LYS A 273 3.32 -2.22 -25.11
N LYS A 274 4.24 -1.71 -24.27
CA LYS A 274 5.48 -1.00 -24.68
C LYS A 274 5.30 0.23 -25.60
N GLU A 275 4.08 0.70 -25.87
CA GLU A 275 3.86 1.69 -26.94
C GLU A 275 3.71 3.14 -26.47
N HIS A 276 3.14 3.40 -25.28
CA HIS A 276 2.84 4.78 -24.85
C HIS A 276 3.19 5.03 -23.38
N SER A 277 4.23 5.83 -23.15
CA SER A 277 4.54 6.41 -21.83
C SER A 277 3.80 7.74 -21.68
N PHE A 278 3.51 8.17 -20.44
CA PHE A 278 2.90 9.50 -20.12
C PHE A 278 1.40 9.65 -20.41
N THR A 279 0.63 8.58 -20.33
CA THR A 279 -0.78 8.58 -20.76
C THR A 279 -1.72 9.52 -19.99
N LEU A 280 -1.35 10.00 -18.80
CA LEU A 280 -2.10 11.06 -18.10
C LEU A 280 -1.86 12.46 -18.67
N TRP A 281 -0.79 12.70 -19.43
CA TRP A 281 -0.51 14.03 -20.03
C TRP A 281 -0.62 14.02 -21.55
N HIS A 282 -0.47 12.86 -22.19
CA HIS A 282 -0.65 12.71 -23.64
C HIS A 282 -1.03 11.27 -23.97
N HIS A 283 -2.28 11.08 -24.37
CA HIS A 283 -2.82 9.77 -24.71
C HIS A 283 -3.15 9.81 -26.20
N PRO A 284 -2.69 8.84 -27.01
CA PRO A 284 -2.88 8.88 -28.47
C PRO A 284 -4.35 8.89 -28.88
N GLU A 285 -5.22 8.26 -28.10
CA GLU A 285 -6.68 8.24 -28.34
C GLU A 285 -7.44 9.38 -27.63
N ASN A 286 -6.75 10.35 -27.02
CA ASN A 286 -7.40 11.51 -26.38
C ASN A 286 -7.30 12.75 -27.30
N PRO A 287 -8.37 13.09 -28.07
CA PRO A 287 -8.38 14.26 -28.94
C PRO A 287 -8.20 15.59 -28.19
N ILE A 288 -8.55 15.66 -26.91
CA ILE A 288 -8.33 16.88 -26.10
C ILE A 288 -6.83 17.05 -25.85
N HIS A 289 -6.11 15.98 -25.50
CA HIS A 289 -4.65 16.05 -25.34
C HIS A 289 -3.96 16.44 -26.65
N GLU A 290 -4.38 15.86 -27.77
CA GLU A 290 -3.83 16.20 -29.10
C GLU A 290 -3.94 17.71 -29.37
N LEU A 291 -5.16 18.27 -29.25
CA LEU A 291 -5.39 19.70 -29.44
C LEU A 291 -4.63 20.58 -28.44
N GLN A 292 -4.57 20.19 -27.15
CA GLN A 292 -3.81 20.92 -26.14
C GLN A 292 -2.32 21.00 -26.50
N TRP A 293 -1.71 19.90 -26.94
CA TRP A 293 -0.30 19.89 -27.32
C TRP A 293 -0.05 20.61 -28.64
N GLU A 294 -0.91 20.45 -29.65
CA GLU A 294 -0.83 21.25 -30.88
C GLU A 294 -0.88 22.75 -30.59
N PHE A 295 -1.84 23.17 -29.75
CA PHE A 295 -1.96 24.57 -29.38
C PHE A 295 -0.72 25.05 -28.62
N THR A 296 -0.21 24.25 -27.68
CA THR A 296 1.03 24.53 -26.95
C THR A 296 2.21 24.76 -27.90
N TYR A 297 2.43 23.85 -28.86
CA TYR A 297 3.52 24.00 -29.84
C TYR A 297 3.30 25.18 -30.78
N PHE A 298 2.07 25.45 -31.18
CA PHE A 298 1.72 26.64 -31.97
C PHE A 298 2.14 27.93 -31.25
N VAL A 299 1.79 28.08 -29.97
CA VAL A 299 2.13 29.26 -29.18
C VAL A 299 3.64 29.36 -28.94
N ILE A 300 4.31 28.25 -28.60
CA ILE A 300 5.79 28.21 -28.46
C ILE A 300 6.46 28.69 -29.75
N ASN A 301 6.06 28.15 -30.90
CA ASN A 301 6.63 28.51 -32.19
C ASN A 301 6.36 29.96 -32.58
N LEU A 302 5.21 30.50 -32.18
CA LEU A 302 4.87 31.90 -32.41
C LEU A 302 5.78 32.82 -31.59
N VAL A 303 5.90 32.58 -30.28
CA VAL A 303 6.74 33.38 -29.39
C VAL A 303 8.22 33.26 -29.74
N LYS A 304 8.67 32.10 -30.22
CA LYS A 304 10.05 31.89 -30.68
C LYS A 304 10.46 32.77 -31.87
N LYS A 305 9.49 33.22 -32.69
CA LYS A 305 9.73 34.10 -33.85
C LYS A 305 9.79 35.58 -33.49
N ILE A 306 9.42 35.95 -32.27
CA ILE A 306 9.43 37.34 -31.81
C ILE A 306 10.88 37.73 -31.52
N ASP A 307 11.29 38.92 -31.97
CA ASP A 307 12.59 39.48 -31.62
C ASP A 307 12.68 39.69 -30.09
N SER A 308 13.66 39.04 -29.47
CA SER A 308 13.92 39.14 -28.03
C SER A 308 14.26 40.55 -27.54
N GLN A 309 14.60 41.49 -28.43
CA GLN A 309 14.98 42.86 -28.08
C GLN A 309 13.78 43.82 -27.92
N VAL A 310 12.57 43.45 -28.36
CA VAL A 310 11.41 44.32 -28.18
C VAL A 310 11.02 44.43 -26.70
N SER A 311 10.59 45.62 -26.29
CA SER A 311 10.37 45.96 -24.87
C SER A 311 9.35 45.06 -24.17
N TRP A 312 8.30 44.63 -24.87
CA TRP A 312 7.22 43.80 -24.36
C TRP A 312 7.52 42.28 -24.43
N TYR A 313 8.63 41.85 -25.04
CA TYR A 313 8.97 40.43 -25.20
C TYR A 313 8.98 39.68 -23.87
N LYS A 314 9.56 40.30 -22.83
CA LYS A 314 9.70 39.68 -21.50
C LYS A 314 8.34 39.31 -20.90
N GLU A 315 7.34 40.18 -21.07
CA GLU A 315 5.99 39.94 -20.56
C GLU A 315 5.32 38.76 -21.28
N ILE A 316 5.36 38.75 -22.62
CA ILE A 316 4.80 37.64 -23.42
C ILE A 316 5.49 36.32 -23.09
N ARG A 317 6.81 36.37 -22.97
CA ARG A 317 7.61 35.21 -22.65
C ARG A 317 7.29 34.67 -21.26
N GLN A 318 7.07 35.55 -20.27
CA GLN A 318 6.63 35.17 -18.93
C GLN A 318 5.22 34.55 -18.96
N LYS A 319 4.28 35.13 -19.71
CA LYS A 319 2.93 34.54 -19.89
C LYS A 319 3.02 33.13 -20.47
N LEU A 320 3.87 32.91 -21.48
CA LEU A 320 4.12 31.57 -22.02
C LEU A 320 4.76 30.65 -20.96
N ASP A 321 5.73 31.14 -20.20
CA ASP A 321 6.40 30.34 -19.17
C ASP A 321 5.40 29.78 -18.14
N CYS A 322 4.40 30.58 -17.74
CA CYS A 322 3.30 30.16 -16.88
C CYS A 322 2.32 29.20 -17.59
N ALA A 323 2.03 29.43 -18.88
CA ALA A 323 1.07 28.65 -19.66
C ALA A 323 1.46 27.16 -19.84
N LEU A 324 2.76 26.82 -19.70
CA LEU A 324 3.27 25.47 -19.93
C LEU A 324 3.06 24.48 -18.76
N GLN A 325 2.45 24.92 -17.65
CA GLN A 325 2.19 24.08 -16.48
C GLN A 325 1.48 22.75 -16.83
N SER A 326 1.81 21.69 -16.09
CA SER A 326 1.40 20.32 -16.41
C SER A 326 -0.05 19.94 -16.05
N ASP A 327 -0.64 20.61 -15.06
CA ASP A 327 -1.94 20.28 -14.47
C ASP A 327 -3.07 20.25 -15.52
N GLN A 328 -3.08 21.18 -16.47
CA GLN A 328 -4.14 21.25 -17.51
C GLN A 328 -4.24 19.96 -18.35
N TYR A 329 -3.10 19.31 -18.63
CA TYR A 329 -3.06 18.09 -19.42
C TYR A 329 -3.47 16.91 -18.54
N TRP A 330 -3.03 16.88 -17.29
CA TRP A 330 -3.39 15.83 -16.34
C TRP A 330 -4.90 15.78 -16.08
N TRP A 331 -5.53 16.94 -15.88
CA TRP A 331 -6.99 17.05 -15.70
C TRP A 331 -7.79 16.70 -16.96
N ALA A 332 -7.18 16.76 -18.14
CA ALA A 332 -7.79 16.33 -19.40
C ALA A 332 -7.73 14.81 -19.64
N SER A 333 -7.03 14.06 -18.78
CA SER A 333 -6.83 12.61 -18.93
C SER A 333 -8.09 11.78 -18.77
N ALA A 334 -9.03 12.25 -17.92
CA ALA A 334 -10.22 11.50 -17.49
C ALA A 334 -9.90 10.13 -16.86
N LYS A 335 -8.75 9.98 -16.18
CA LYS A 335 -8.29 8.70 -15.58
C LYS A 335 -7.87 8.84 -14.11
N PRO A 336 -8.79 8.74 -13.14
CA PRO A 336 -10.24 8.99 -13.26
C PRO A 336 -10.59 10.48 -13.18
N TRP A 337 -9.62 11.33 -12.85
CA TRP A 337 -9.84 12.72 -12.50
C TRP A 337 -10.08 13.59 -13.73
N TRP A 338 -10.97 14.57 -13.57
CA TRP A 338 -11.42 15.47 -14.62
C TRP A 338 -11.85 16.80 -14.01
N SER A 339 -11.38 17.91 -14.58
CA SER A 339 -11.86 19.26 -14.24
C SER A 339 -11.97 20.07 -15.52
N LEU A 340 -13.19 20.53 -15.80
CA LEU A 340 -13.46 21.37 -16.95
C LEU A 340 -12.81 22.75 -16.77
N GLU A 341 -12.80 23.24 -15.54
CA GLU A 341 -12.22 24.52 -15.12
C GLU A 341 -10.71 24.55 -15.37
N MET A 342 -9.99 23.48 -15.01
CA MET A 342 -8.55 23.39 -15.25
C MET A 342 -8.19 23.27 -16.73
N ILE A 343 -9.03 22.58 -17.52
CA ILE A 343 -8.87 22.47 -18.97
C ILE A 343 -9.10 23.83 -19.65
N GLU A 344 -10.20 24.51 -19.28
CA GLU A 344 -10.52 25.85 -19.76
C GLU A 344 -9.42 26.84 -19.42
N GLN A 345 -9.00 26.87 -18.16
CA GLN A 345 -7.99 27.81 -17.69
C GLN A 345 -6.67 27.61 -18.42
N GLY A 346 -6.23 26.36 -18.62
CA GLY A 346 -5.02 26.04 -19.39
C GLY A 346 -5.08 26.55 -20.83
N ALA A 347 -6.19 26.24 -21.53
CA ALA A 347 -6.41 26.69 -22.90
C ALA A 347 -6.52 28.22 -23.00
N ASN A 348 -7.20 28.86 -22.03
CA ASN A 348 -7.37 30.30 -22.01
C ASN A 348 -6.03 31.02 -21.79
N VAL A 349 -5.18 30.55 -20.87
CA VAL A 349 -3.85 31.15 -20.64
C VAL A 349 -2.98 31.06 -21.90
N LEU A 350 -3.01 29.95 -22.64
CA LEU A 350 -2.33 29.85 -23.94
C LEU A 350 -2.88 30.84 -24.98
N LYS A 351 -4.19 31.03 -25.02
CA LYS A 351 -4.84 32.03 -25.88
C LYS A 351 -4.42 33.44 -25.50
N GLU A 352 -4.41 33.77 -24.21
CA GLU A 352 -4.00 35.08 -23.71
C GLU A 352 -2.55 35.43 -24.06
N VAL A 353 -1.64 34.45 -24.14
CA VAL A 353 -0.28 34.67 -24.66
C VAL A 353 -0.34 35.23 -26.09
N VAL A 354 -1.13 34.63 -26.97
CA VAL A 354 -1.26 35.06 -28.37
C VAL A 354 -1.89 36.43 -28.46
N PHE A 355 -2.95 36.68 -27.69
CA PHE A 355 -3.69 37.94 -27.72
C PHE A 355 -2.90 39.12 -27.14
N SER A 356 -1.95 38.82 -26.24
CA SER A 356 -1.06 39.82 -25.66
C SER A 356 0.04 40.29 -26.63
N ILE A 357 0.33 39.55 -27.72
CA ILE A 357 1.37 39.95 -28.68
C ILE A 357 0.90 41.18 -29.48
N PRO A 358 1.61 42.32 -29.41
CA PRO A 358 1.30 43.50 -30.21
C PRO A 358 1.33 43.22 -31.72
N ASP A 359 0.39 43.81 -32.47
CA ASP A 359 0.25 43.72 -33.93
C ASP A 359 0.21 42.29 -34.50
N ILE A 360 -0.14 41.30 -33.68
CA ILE A 360 -0.28 39.93 -34.13
C ILE A 360 -1.36 39.82 -35.22
N ASN A 361 -1.03 39.10 -36.30
CA ASN A 361 -1.93 38.98 -37.44
C ASN A 361 -3.26 38.29 -37.05
N LYS A 362 -4.33 38.66 -37.77
CA LYS A 362 -5.68 38.13 -37.52
C LYS A 362 -5.77 36.61 -37.66
N ARG A 363 -4.96 36.01 -38.55
CA ARG A 363 -4.93 34.55 -38.76
C ARG A 363 -4.45 33.81 -37.50
N SER A 364 -3.40 34.30 -36.84
CA SER A 364 -2.88 33.72 -35.60
C SER A 364 -3.87 33.86 -34.43
N LYS A 365 -4.52 35.02 -34.29
CA LYS A 365 -5.60 35.22 -33.31
C LYS A 365 -6.76 34.27 -33.55
N ASN A 366 -7.24 34.17 -34.79
CA ASN A 366 -8.31 33.24 -35.15
C ASN A 366 -7.94 31.79 -34.89
N LYS A 367 -6.68 31.39 -35.16
CA LYS A 367 -6.24 30.02 -34.90
C LYS A 367 -6.16 29.70 -33.40
N ALA A 368 -5.72 30.64 -32.57
CA ALA A 368 -5.73 30.48 -31.12
C ALA A 368 -7.15 30.37 -30.55
N GLU A 369 -8.08 31.20 -31.05
CA GLU A 369 -9.51 31.13 -30.69
C GLU A 369 -10.14 29.80 -31.14
N GLU A 370 -9.79 29.31 -32.33
CA GLU A 370 -10.22 28.01 -32.85
C GLU A 370 -9.78 26.86 -31.94
N TYR A 371 -8.49 26.80 -31.56
CA TYR A 371 -7.98 25.79 -30.63
C TYR A 371 -8.71 25.84 -29.29
N TYR A 372 -8.83 27.02 -28.70
CA TYR A 372 -9.53 27.23 -27.43
C TYR A 372 -10.98 26.70 -27.48
N ARG A 373 -11.74 27.07 -28.53
CA ARG A 373 -13.13 26.60 -28.70
C ARG A 373 -13.23 25.10 -28.91
N GLN A 374 -12.40 24.51 -29.78
CA GLN A 374 -12.45 23.08 -30.04
C GLN A 374 -12.13 22.24 -28.79
N ILE A 375 -11.13 22.66 -28.00
CA ILE A 375 -10.81 22.02 -26.72
C ILE A 375 -12.02 22.04 -25.79
N LEU A 376 -12.68 23.21 -25.65
CA LEU A 376 -13.85 23.35 -24.80
C LEU A 376 -15.06 22.58 -25.31
N ASP A 377 -15.35 22.62 -26.61
CA ASP A 377 -16.47 21.91 -27.21
C ASP A 377 -16.35 20.41 -26.95
N LEU A 378 -15.16 19.84 -27.14
CA LEU A 378 -14.89 18.43 -26.83
C LEU A 378 -15.00 18.15 -25.33
N ALA A 379 -14.44 19.01 -24.48
CA ALA A 379 -14.50 18.83 -23.02
C ALA A 379 -15.95 18.85 -22.51
N PHE A 380 -16.76 19.80 -22.98
CA PHE A 380 -18.19 19.85 -22.68
C PHE A 380 -18.95 18.66 -23.27
N GLN A 381 -18.62 18.22 -24.48
CA GLN A 381 -19.22 17.03 -25.09
C GLN A 381 -18.93 15.77 -24.25
N TRP A 382 -17.71 15.59 -23.78
CA TRP A 382 -17.33 14.46 -22.91
C TRP A 382 -18.09 14.49 -21.58
N GLN A 383 -18.23 15.68 -20.99
CA GLN A 383 -19.00 15.87 -19.76
C GLN A 383 -20.49 15.53 -19.97
N ARG A 384 -21.10 16.05 -21.05
CA ARG A 384 -22.53 15.90 -21.35
C ARG A 384 -22.92 14.50 -21.82
N SER A 385 -22.06 13.84 -22.59
CA SER A 385 -22.31 12.47 -23.10
C SER A 385 -22.22 11.38 -22.02
N GLY A 386 -21.74 11.71 -20.82
CA GLY A 386 -21.49 10.74 -19.76
C GLY A 386 -20.17 9.97 -19.91
N LYS A 387 -19.33 10.30 -20.90
CA LYS A 387 -18.02 9.67 -21.12
C LYS A 387 -17.13 9.77 -19.89
N ILE A 388 -17.07 10.94 -19.24
CA ILE A 388 -16.30 11.14 -17.98
C ILE A 388 -16.84 10.24 -16.86
N ARG A 389 -18.16 10.16 -16.71
CA ARG A 389 -18.80 9.30 -15.69
C ARG A 389 -18.53 7.82 -15.96
N GLN A 390 -18.49 7.41 -17.22
CA GLN A 390 -18.12 6.04 -17.60
C GLN A 390 -16.64 5.76 -17.33
N ALA A 391 -15.74 6.69 -17.67
CA ALA A 391 -14.31 6.56 -17.39
C ALA A 391 -14.05 6.43 -15.87
N TYR A 392 -14.70 7.26 -15.06
CA TYR A 392 -14.65 7.16 -13.59
C TYR A 392 -15.12 5.79 -13.09
N ARG A 393 -16.25 5.28 -13.60
CA ARG A 393 -16.76 3.94 -13.24
C ARG A 393 -15.81 2.81 -13.63
N GLN A 394 -15.13 2.94 -14.76
CA GLN A 394 -14.16 1.96 -15.26
C GLN A 394 -12.87 1.97 -14.43
N ALA A 395 -12.32 3.14 -14.14
CA ALA A 395 -11.12 3.30 -13.32
C ALA A 395 -11.32 2.82 -11.88
N MET A 396 -12.51 3.03 -11.30
CA MET A 396 -12.84 2.47 -9.98
C MET A 396 -13.19 0.97 -10.02
N ASP A 397 -13.10 0.31 -11.17
CA ASP A 397 -13.41 -1.11 -11.43
C ASP A 397 -14.79 -1.61 -10.93
N THR A 398 -15.66 -0.66 -10.54
CA THR A 398 -16.98 -0.88 -9.93
C THR A 398 -17.93 -1.68 -10.81
N VAL A 399 -17.70 -1.69 -12.12
CA VAL A 399 -18.59 -2.29 -13.12
C VAL A 399 -18.47 -3.82 -13.16
N LYS A 400 -17.35 -4.41 -12.73
CA LYS A 400 -17.07 -5.86 -12.90
C LYS A 400 -16.95 -6.65 -11.60
N LEU A 401 -16.84 -5.98 -10.45
CA LEU A 401 -16.59 -6.66 -9.19
C LEU A 401 -17.89 -7.22 -8.58
N ARG A 402 -17.88 -8.52 -8.26
CA ARG A 402 -18.89 -9.13 -7.39
C ARG A 402 -18.47 -8.93 -5.93
N PRO A 403 -19.40 -8.62 -5.00
CA PRO A 403 -19.08 -8.50 -3.58
C PRO A 403 -18.27 -9.69 -3.07
N TYR A 404 -17.27 -9.46 -2.22
CA TYR A 404 -16.38 -10.49 -1.69
C TYR A 404 -17.17 -11.67 -1.10
N LYS A 405 -18.27 -11.40 -0.37
CA LYS A 405 -19.19 -12.42 0.17
C LYS A 405 -19.81 -13.35 -0.87
N LYS A 406 -19.86 -12.95 -2.14
CA LYS A 406 -20.32 -13.76 -3.29
C LYS A 406 -19.17 -14.45 -4.04
N ARG A 407 -17.91 -14.08 -3.76
CA ARG A 407 -16.70 -14.62 -4.39
C ARG A 407 -16.06 -15.76 -3.60
N VAL A 408 -16.31 -15.85 -2.30
CA VAL A 408 -15.67 -16.83 -1.40
C VAL A 408 -16.67 -17.68 -0.62
N MET A 409 -16.20 -18.79 -0.06
CA MET A 409 -17.02 -19.65 0.82
C MET A 409 -17.28 -18.96 2.16
N THR A 410 -18.38 -19.30 2.84
CA THR A 410 -18.78 -18.69 4.13
C THR A 410 -17.68 -18.71 5.19
N GLY A 411 -16.93 -19.82 5.31
CA GLY A 411 -15.81 -19.91 6.27
C GLY A 411 -14.69 -18.92 5.96
N GLN A 412 -14.35 -18.77 4.68
CA GLN A 412 -13.33 -17.81 4.22
C GLN A 412 -13.77 -16.36 4.43
N PHE A 413 -15.05 -16.07 4.20
CA PHE A 413 -15.60 -14.74 4.48
C PHE A 413 -15.51 -14.41 5.97
N ASN A 414 -15.98 -15.32 6.84
CA ASN A 414 -15.98 -15.11 8.27
C ASN A 414 -14.55 -15.06 8.85
N ALA A 415 -13.61 -15.83 8.30
CA ALA A 415 -12.20 -15.72 8.64
C ALA A 415 -11.65 -14.32 8.32
N MET A 416 -12.01 -13.73 7.17
CA MET A 416 -11.60 -12.37 6.83
C MET A 416 -12.17 -11.31 7.79
N VAL A 417 -13.41 -11.49 8.27
CA VAL A 417 -13.99 -10.62 9.30
C VAL A 417 -13.15 -10.67 10.59
N LEU A 418 -12.67 -11.86 10.98
CA LEU A 418 -11.80 -12.03 12.15
C LEU A 418 -10.43 -11.36 11.95
N GLU A 419 -9.83 -11.50 10.77
CA GLU A 419 -8.56 -10.82 10.44
C GLU A 419 -8.69 -9.30 10.56
N PHE A 420 -9.76 -8.71 10.00
CA PHE A 420 -9.99 -7.27 10.10
C PHE A 420 -10.33 -6.82 11.54
N GLU A 421 -11.05 -7.62 12.30
CA GLU A 421 -11.33 -7.29 13.70
C GLU A 421 -10.07 -7.32 14.56
N ASP A 422 -9.20 -8.31 14.34
CA ASP A 422 -7.91 -8.39 15.04
C ASP A 422 -7.03 -7.17 14.71
N GLU A 423 -6.97 -6.75 13.45
CA GLU A 423 -6.26 -5.54 13.04
C GLU A 423 -6.89 -4.26 13.60
N MET A 424 -8.22 -4.19 13.66
CA MET A 424 -8.93 -3.10 14.33
C MET A 424 -8.54 -3.02 15.81
N ASN A 425 -8.54 -4.14 16.53
CA ASN A 425 -8.22 -4.17 17.95
C ASN A 425 -6.75 -3.84 18.23
N LYS A 426 -5.82 -4.31 17.38
CA LYS A 426 -4.41 -3.92 17.45
C LYS A 426 -4.23 -2.41 17.25
N ALA A 427 -4.90 -1.84 16.24
CA ALA A 427 -4.86 -0.41 15.98
C ALA A 427 -5.45 0.41 17.14
N ILE A 428 -6.57 -0.03 17.76
CA ILE A 428 -7.14 0.61 18.96
C ILE A 428 -6.14 0.60 20.11
N LYS A 429 -5.50 -0.55 20.38
CA LYS A 429 -4.50 -0.69 21.44
C LYS A 429 -3.33 0.27 21.25
N ASP A 430 -2.97 0.53 20.00
CA ASP A 430 -1.89 1.43 19.60
C ASP A 430 -2.35 2.88 19.38
N GLN A 431 -3.63 3.19 19.68
CA GLN A 431 -4.26 4.50 19.48
C GLN A 431 -4.22 5.02 18.03
N GLU A 432 -4.09 4.10 17.06
CA GLU A 432 -4.17 4.39 15.62
C GLU A 432 -5.63 4.39 15.16
N PHE A 433 -6.43 5.35 15.66
CA PHE A 433 -7.89 5.33 15.51
C PHE A 433 -8.36 5.37 14.05
N GLU A 434 -7.66 6.07 13.15
CA GLU A 434 -8.02 6.07 11.73
C GLU A 434 -7.79 4.71 11.07
N LYS A 435 -6.74 3.98 11.48
CA LYS A 435 -6.49 2.60 11.04
C LYS A 435 -7.57 1.66 11.60
N ALA A 436 -7.96 1.83 12.85
CA ALA A 436 -9.06 1.07 13.44
C ALA A 436 -10.40 1.32 12.71
N ILE A 437 -10.71 2.59 12.41
CA ILE A 437 -11.91 2.97 11.64
C ILE A 437 -11.86 2.36 10.24
N LYS A 438 -10.70 2.38 9.55
CA LYS A 438 -10.53 1.74 8.24
C LYS A 438 -10.94 0.27 8.28
N TRP A 439 -10.43 -0.50 9.24
CA TRP A 439 -10.73 -1.93 9.36
C TRP A 439 -12.18 -2.20 9.78
N ARG A 440 -12.74 -1.39 10.68
CA ARG A 440 -14.15 -1.45 11.04
C ARG A 440 -15.06 -1.23 9.82
N ASP A 441 -14.77 -0.19 9.04
CA ASP A 441 -15.57 0.18 7.87
C ASP A 441 -15.44 -0.86 6.75
N ALA A 442 -14.26 -1.48 6.61
CA ALA A 442 -14.05 -2.63 5.74
C ALA A 442 -15.00 -3.79 6.08
N ILE A 443 -15.16 -4.11 7.37
CA ILE A 443 -16.09 -5.16 7.82
C ILE A 443 -17.54 -4.80 7.47
N TYR A 444 -17.97 -3.56 7.69
CA TYR A 444 -19.31 -3.09 7.30
C TYR A 444 -19.53 -3.22 5.79
N LYS A 445 -18.56 -2.79 4.99
CA LYS A 445 -18.64 -2.85 3.52
C LYS A 445 -18.69 -4.28 3.01
N LEU A 446 -17.84 -5.17 3.52
CA LEU A 446 -17.87 -6.60 3.20
C LEU A 446 -19.22 -7.23 3.52
N LYS A 447 -19.78 -6.94 4.70
CA LYS A 447 -21.08 -7.45 5.14
C LYS A 447 -22.21 -7.00 4.22
N ASN A 448 -22.24 -5.71 3.89
CA ASN A 448 -23.27 -5.12 3.05
C ASN A 448 -23.07 -5.46 1.56
N GLY A 449 -21.86 -5.83 1.17
CA GLY A 449 -21.47 -6.08 -0.21
C GLY A 449 -21.19 -4.80 -1.00
N THR A 450 -20.81 -3.73 -0.30
CA THR A 450 -20.44 -2.43 -0.86
C THR A 450 -18.92 -2.28 -1.00
N ASP A 451 -18.17 -3.34 -0.71
CA ASP A 451 -16.72 -3.47 -0.93
C ASP A 451 -16.31 -3.30 -2.40
N ILE A 452 -17.25 -3.51 -3.32
CA ILE A 452 -17.07 -3.31 -4.76
C ILE A 452 -16.87 -1.85 -5.17
N TYR A 453 -17.17 -0.91 -4.28
CA TYR A 453 -17.02 0.53 -4.51
C TYR A 453 -15.73 1.10 -3.91
N ASP A 454 -14.92 0.25 -3.27
CA ASP A 454 -13.63 0.68 -2.77
C ASP A 454 -12.65 0.85 -3.93
N VAL A 455 -12.03 2.03 -4.02
CA VAL A 455 -11.00 2.35 -5.03
C VAL A 455 -9.81 1.40 -4.92
N LEU A 456 -9.44 1.03 -3.70
CA LEU A 456 -8.50 -0.05 -3.39
C LEU A 456 -9.24 -1.07 -2.54
N HIS A 457 -9.37 -2.28 -3.05
CA HIS A 457 -10.12 -3.32 -2.35
C HIS A 457 -9.38 -3.73 -1.08
N VAL A 458 -9.99 -3.51 0.07
CA VAL A 458 -9.34 -3.63 1.40
C VAL A 458 -8.75 -5.00 1.74
N VAL A 459 -9.27 -6.08 1.12
CA VAL A 459 -8.67 -7.42 1.23
C VAL A 459 -7.30 -7.48 0.53
N ASP A 460 -7.14 -6.77 -0.59
CA ASP A 460 -5.89 -6.74 -1.33
C ASP A 460 -4.86 -5.87 -0.61
N ASP A 461 -5.27 -4.74 -0.01
CA ASP A 461 -4.43 -3.96 0.91
C ASP A 461 -3.86 -4.84 2.05
N LEU A 462 -4.70 -5.67 2.67
CA LEU A 462 -4.25 -6.56 3.74
C LEU A 462 -3.29 -7.65 3.23
N ARG A 463 -3.52 -8.18 2.02
CA ARG A 463 -2.64 -9.19 1.39
C ARG A 463 -1.28 -8.63 0.97
N GLN A 464 -1.23 -7.37 0.55
CA GLN A 464 0.04 -6.72 0.19
C GLN A 464 0.94 -6.51 1.41
N THR A 465 0.32 -6.31 2.57
CA THR A 465 1.00 -6.02 3.82
C THR A 465 1.28 -7.28 4.64
N ARG A 466 0.50 -8.36 4.47
CA ARG A 466 0.60 -9.56 5.31
C ARG A 466 0.44 -10.89 4.59
N HIS A 467 1.08 -11.90 5.17
CA HIS A 467 0.83 -13.30 4.84
C HIS A 467 -0.48 -13.74 5.49
N LEU A 468 -1.47 -14.09 4.67
CA LEU A 468 -2.77 -14.58 5.12
C LEU A 468 -2.93 -16.08 4.82
N PRO A 469 -3.65 -16.83 5.67
CA PRO A 469 -4.25 -16.40 6.93
C PRO A 469 -3.19 -16.19 8.03
N SER A 470 -3.43 -15.22 8.92
CA SER A 470 -2.58 -14.93 10.09
C SER A 470 -3.18 -15.45 11.39
N LEU A 471 -4.49 -15.72 11.37
CA LEU A 471 -5.25 -16.34 12.46
C LEU A 471 -5.57 -17.82 12.17
N LYS A 472 -6.05 -18.55 13.18
CA LYS A 472 -6.58 -19.92 13.00
C LYS A 472 -7.83 -19.90 12.10
N ASP A 473 -8.19 -21.04 11.52
CA ASP A 473 -9.36 -21.10 10.62
C ASP A 473 -10.65 -20.76 11.40
N TYR A 474 -11.63 -20.15 10.74
CA TYR A 474 -12.94 -19.82 11.32
C TYR A 474 -13.59 -21.01 12.05
N TRP A 475 -13.44 -22.24 11.53
CA TRP A 475 -14.01 -23.42 12.18
C TRP A 475 -13.21 -23.89 13.40
N GLU A 476 -11.98 -23.41 13.61
CA GLU A 476 -11.09 -23.74 14.73
C GLU A 476 -11.27 -22.82 15.95
N TYR A 477 -12.24 -21.90 15.89
CA TYR A 477 -12.71 -21.14 17.04
C TYR A 477 -13.87 -21.86 17.75
N ALA A 478 -13.92 -21.73 19.08
CA ALA A 478 -15.13 -21.95 19.85
C ALA A 478 -16.12 -20.79 19.61
N SER A 479 -17.43 -21.03 19.69
CA SER A 479 -18.41 -19.96 19.43
C SER A 479 -18.32 -18.82 20.44
N GLU A 480 -17.82 -19.12 21.63
CA GLU A 480 -17.60 -18.21 22.75
C GLU A 480 -16.36 -17.30 22.54
N GLU A 481 -15.42 -17.70 21.67
CA GLU A 481 -14.24 -16.87 21.35
C GLU A 481 -14.58 -15.71 20.40
N PHE A 482 -15.69 -15.81 19.66
CA PHE A 482 -16.11 -14.73 18.78
C PHE A 482 -16.68 -13.55 19.60
N SER A 483 -16.20 -12.35 19.31
CA SER A 483 -16.80 -11.13 19.85
C SER A 483 -18.23 -10.96 19.34
N ASP A 484 -19.04 -10.17 20.06
CA ASP A 484 -20.38 -9.79 19.58
C ASP A 484 -20.31 -8.98 18.27
N PHE A 485 -19.23 -8.22 18.08
CA PHE A 485 -19.00 -7.47 16.86
C PHE A 485 -18.77 -8.40 15.65
N ALA A 486 -17.88 -9.39 15.74
CA ALA A 486 -17.68 -10.37 14.67
C ALA A 486 -18.95 -11.20 14.40
N LYS A 487 -19.64 -11.67 15.45
CA LYS A 487 -20.89 -12.44 15.32
C LYS A 487 -21.94 -11.68 14.49
N LYS A 488 -22.08 -10.37 14.71
CA LYS A 488 -23.00 -9.50 13.95
C LYS A 488 -22.63 -9.40 12.46
N HIS A 489 -21.34 -9.46 12.13
CA HIS A 489 -20.82 -9.26 10.78
C HIS A 489 -20.54 -10.53 9.99
N PHE A 490 -20.52 -11.69 10.63
CA PHE A 490 -20.45 -12.96 9.92
C PHE A 490 -21.64 -13.17 8.97
N VAL A 491 -21.39 -13.87 7.86
CA VAL A 491 -22.43 -14.31 6.94
C VAL A 491 -22.99 -15.64 7.43
N ASN A 492 -24.32 -15.74 7.49
CA ASN A 492 -25.06 -16.95 7.87
C ASN A 492 -24.68 -17.53 9.25
N PHE A 493 -24.22 -16.68 10.18
CA PHE A 493 -23.90 -17.12 11.53
C PHE A 493 -25.15 -17.25 12.39
N GLN A 494 -25.33 -18.43 12.93
CA GLN A 494 -26.22 -18.71 14.05
C GLN A 494 -25.48 -19.71 14.92
N GLU A 495 -25.26 -19.39 16.18
CA GLU A 495 -24.41 -20.19 17.08
C GLU A 495 -24.82 -21.66 17.08
N ARG A 496 -26.11 -21.96 17.28
CA ARG A 496 -26.62 -23.35 17.23
C ARG A 496 -26.27 -24.07 15.92
N LYS A 497 -26.36 -23.38 14.77
CA LYS A 497 -26.01 -23.96 13.46
C LYS A 497 -24.50 -24.12 13.29
N PHE A 498 -23.70 -23.19 13.80
CA PHE A 498 -22.24 -23.29 13.79
C PHE A 498 -21.79 -24.53 14.56
N ILE A 499 -22.25 -24.70 15.80
CA ILE A 499 -21.95 -25.84 16.67
C ILE A 499 -22.36 -27.17 16.01
N GLN A 500 -23.46 -27.18 15.25
CA GLN A 500 -23.89 -28.39 14.53
C GLN A 500 -23.08 -28.68 13.25
N LYS A 501 -22.58 -27.63 12.56
CA LYS A 501 -21.85 -27.76 11.29
C LYS A 501 -20.35 -28.00 11.50
N GLN A 502 -19.75 -27.39 12.51
CA GLN A 502 -18.30 -27.45 12.78
C GLN A 502 -17.76 -28.89 12.86
N PRO A 503 -18.37 -29.85 13.58
CA PRO A 503 -17.89 -31.23 13.59
C PRO A 503 -17.96 -31.92 12.22
N LYS A 504 -18.96 -31.56 11.39
CA LYS A 504 -19.12 -32.12 10.04
C LYS A 504 -18.04 -31.58 9.10
N TYR A 505 -17.72 -30.29 9.21
CA TYR A 505 -16.61 -29.67 8.47
C TYR A 505 -15.29 -30.41 8.76
N PHE A 506 -14.93 -30.56 10.04
CA PHE A 506 -13.69 -31.26 10.41
C PHE A 506 -13.64 -32.71 9.95
N LEU A 507 -14.76 -33.45 10.11
CA LEU A 507 -14.83 -34.82 9.61
C LEU A 507 -14.59 -34.89 8.09
N ASN A 508 -15.16 -33.98 7.33
CA ASN A 508 -15.01 -33.95 5.87
C ASN A 508 -13.57 -33.60 5.46
N GLU A 509 -12.94 -32.63 6.12
CA GLU A 509 -11.55 -32.26 5.83
C GLU A 509 -10.56 -33.37 6.21
N ILE A 510 -10.73 -34.00 7.38
CA ILE A 510 -9.89 -35.14 7.79
C ILE A 510 -10.01 -36.29 6.77
N LYS A 511 -11.24 -36.61 6.33
CA LYS A 511 -11.46 -37.62 5.27
C LYS A 511 -10.77 -37.23 3.96
N ALA A 512 -10.86 -35.96 3.56
CA ALA A 512 -10.21 -35.46 2.36
C ALA A 512 -8.68 -35.54 2.46
N GLY A 513 -8.08 -35.18 3.60
CA GLY A 513 -6.66 -35.31 3.87
C GLY A 513 -6.18 -36.77 3.76
N LEU A 514 -6.94 -37.72 4.32
CA LEU A 514 -6.64 -39.15 4.26
C LEU A 514 -6.73 -39.75 2.85
N LEU A 515 -7.72 -39.31 2.05
CA LEU A 515 -8.00 -39.90 0.73
C LEU A 515 -7.30 -39.21 -0.42
N LYS A 516 -7.29 -37.87 -0.43
CA LYS A 516 -6.97 -37.04 -1.61
C LYS A 516 -5.63 -36.30 -1.50
N LYS A 517 -4.81 -36.57 -0.47
CA LYS A 517 -3.53 -35.88 -0.19
C LYS A 517 -3.65 -34.34 -0.25
N LYS A 518 -4.78 -33.78 0.22
CA LYS A 518 -4.91 -32.32 0.37
C LYS A 518 -3.98 -31.82 1.48
N THR A 519 -3.49 -30.60 1.33
CA THR A 519 -2.43 -29.97 2.15
C THR A 519 -2.92 -29.27 3.43
N GLY A 520 -4.23 -29.24 3.70
CA GLY A 520 -4.77 -28.62 4.92
C GLY A 520 -4.59 -29.48 6.18
N HIS A 521 -4.33 -28.85 7.32
CA HIS A 521 -4.16 -29.50 8.63
C HIS A 521 -5.23 -29.07 9.68
N PRO A 522 -6.54 -29.13 9.38
CA PRO A 522 -7.54 -28.63 10.32
C PRO A 522 -7.56 -29.47 11.60
N LEU A 523 -7.70 -28.80 12.75
CA LEU A 523 -7.49 -29.39 14.08
C LEU A 523 -6.13 -30.09 14.23
N GLY A 524 -5.08 -29.57 13.60
CA GLY A 524 -3.75 -30.19 13.65
C GLY A 524 -3.72 -31.57 13.00
N PHE A 525 -4.62 -31.84 12.04
CA PHE A 525 -4.66 -33.12 11.37
C PHE A 525 -3.33 -33.40 10.67
N PHE A 526 -2.67 -34.47 11.09
CA PHE A 526 -1.38 -34.87 10.54
C PHE A 526 -1.31 -36.38 10.41
N LYS A 527 -0.63 -36.84 9.35
CA LYS A 527 -0.34 -38.25 9.12
C LYS A 527 1.17 -38.39 8.95
N ASP A 528 1.79 -39.18 9.81
CA ASP A 528 3.23 -39.45 9.72
C ASP A 528 3.57 -40.53 8.68
N GLU A 529 4.86 -40.73 8.44
CA GLU A 529 5.41 -41.72 7.51
C GLU A 529 5.02 -43.17 7.87
N TYR A 530 4.76 -43.42 9.16
CA TYR A 530 4.31 -44.72 9.68
C TYR A 530 2.80 -44.91 9.61
N ASN A 531 2.07 -44.00 8.96
CA ASN A 531 0.62 -43.97 8.87
C ASN A 531 -0.09 -43.77 10.23
N ASN A 532 0.59 -43.27 11.26
CA ASN A 532 -0.11 -42.80 12.45
C ASN A 532 -0.83 -41.50 12.12
N ILE A 533 -2.02 -41.34 12.69
CA ILE A 533 -2.90 -40.20 12.47
C ILE A 533 -3.04 -39.43 13.77
N TYR A 534 -2.95 -38.11 13.67
CA TYR A 534 -3.01 -37.19 14.78
C TYR A 534 -4.01 -36.10 14.47
N PHE A 535 -4.74 -35.66 15.50
CA PHE A 535 -5.66 -34.53 15.43
C PHE A 535 -6.07 -34.11 16.84
N CYS A 536 -6.55 -32.89 16.95
CA CYS A 536 -7.03 -32.26 18.18
C CYS A 536 -8.53 -32.48 18.36
N GLU A 537 -9.02 -32.25 19.57
CA GLU A 537 -10.45 -32.18 19.85
C GLU A 537 -11.05 -30.88 19.27
N ILE A 538 -12.35 -30.91 18.98
CA ILE A 538 -13.11 -29.73 18.56
C ILE A 538 -13.01 -28.64 19.66
N PRO A 539 -12.85 -27.35 19.35
CA PRO A 539 -12.84 -26.29 20.35
C PRO A 539 -14.20 -26.09 21.04
N SER A 540 -14.20 -25.64 22.28
CA SER A 540 -15.38 -25.20 23.04
C SER A 540 -14.97 -24.29 24.20
N GLN A 541 -15.95 -23.78 24.97
CA GLN A 541 -15.68 -23.04 26.22
C GLN A 541 -14.71 -23.72 27.23
N TYR A 542 -14.48 -25.03 27.13
CA TYR A 542 -13.58 -25.76 28.04
C TYR A 542 -12.34 -26.35 27.36
N ILE A 543 -12.30 -26.32 26.02
CA ILE A 543 -11.24 -26.91 25.22
C ILE A 543 -10.82 -25.87 24.19
N GLU A 544 -9.67 -25.25 24.43
CA GLU A 544 -9.08 -24.32 23.47
C GLU A 544 -8.30 -25.11 22.42
N TYR A 545 -8.26 -24.58 21.20
CA TYR A 545 -7.38 -25.09 20.15
C TYR A 545 -6.23 -24.11 19.95
N TRP A 546 -5.02 -24.63 20.12
CA TRP A 546 -3.78 -23.89 19.91
C TRP A 546 -3.09 -24.42 18.66
N ILE A 547 -2.82 -23.53 17.70
CA ILE A 547 -2.06 -23.82 16.50
C ILE A 547 -0.58 -23.51 16.75
N GLY A 548 0.29 -24.51 16.55
CA GLY A 548 1.73 -24.33 16.64
C GLY A 548 2.34 -23.86 15.31
N GLU A 549 3.64 -23.59 15.29
CA GLU A 549 4.36 -23.15 14.08
C GLU A 549 4.28 -24.16 12.92
N ARG A 550 4.10 -25.45 13.23
CA ARG A 550 3.82 -26.51 12.25
C ARG A 550 2.50 -27.19 12.60
N GLY A 551 1.80 -27.73 11.59
CA GLY A 551 0.51 -28.42 11.80
C GLY A 551 0.56 -29.58 12.82
N TRP A 552 1.71 -30.24 12.96
CA TRP A 552 1.95 -31.27 13.99
C TRP A 552 1.99 -30.71 15.43
N ASP A 553 2.43 -29.48 15.60
CA ASP A 553 2.65 -28.84 16.91
C ASP A 553 1.33 -28.39 17.55
N ALA A 554 0.23 -28.39 16.79
CA ALA A 554 -1.10 -28.05 17.30
C ALA A 554 -1.58 -28.98 18.43
N MET A 555 -2.33 -28.42 19.38
CA MET A 555 -2.88 -29.16 20.52
C MET A 555 -4.21 -28.62 21.00
N SER A 556 -5.00 -29.49 21.64
CA SER A 556 -6.15 -29.09 22.45
C SER A 556 -5.70 -28.81 23.87
N ILE A 557 -6.20 -27.73 24.48
CA ILE A 557 -5.87 -27.34 25.84
C ILE A 557 -7.14 -27.42 26.69
N ILE A 558 -7.15 -28.31 27.68
CA ILE A 558 -8.27 -28.45 28.60
C ILE A 558 -8.15 -27.44 29.74
N LYS A 559 -9.26 -26.73 30.01
CA LYS A 559 -9.40 -25.80 31.13
C LYS A 559 -10.69 -26.08 31.92
N PHE A 560 -10.72 -27.19 32.66
CA PHE A 560 -11.86 -27.48 33.54
C PHE A 560 -11.76 -26.70 34.86
N PRO A 561 -12.72 -25.82 35.18
CA PRO A 561 -12.63 -24.96 36.36
C PRO A 561 -12.75 -25.70 37.69
N LYS A 562 -13.57 -26.77 37.75
CA LYS A 562 -13.87 -27.54 38.96
C LYS A 562 -14.10 -29.03 38.65
N PRO A 563 -14.00 -29.94 39.62
CA PRO A 563 -14.41 -31.32 39.43
C PRO A 563 -15.85 -31.42 38.93
N GLY A 564 -16.12 -32.30 37.96
CA GLY A 564 -17.41 -32.39 37.30
C GLY A 564 -17.37 -33.12 35.97
N THR A 565 -18.51 -33.12 35.28
CA THR A 565 -18.67 -33.68 33.95
C THR A 565 -18.78 -32.57 32.91
N TYR A 566 -18.10 -32.76 31.79
CA TYR A 566 -18.00 -31.78 30.71
C TYR A 566 -18.29 -32.46 29.37
N HIS A 567 -19.16 -31.85 28.60
CA HIS A 567 -19.57 -32.35 27.30
C HIS A 567 -19.99 -31.19 26.41
N TYR A 568 -19.55 -31.24 25.16
CA TYR A 568 -19.97 -30.35 24.10
C TYR A 568 -20.39 -31.16 22.88
N SER A 569 -21.19 -30.57 22.00
CA SER A 569 -21.74 -31.26 20.83
C SER A 569 -20.64 -31.98 20.03
N ARG A 570 -20.74 -33.31 19.94
CA ARG A 570 -19.83 -34.19 19.17
C ARG A 570 -18.34 -34.17 19.59
N GLN A 571 -18.02 -33.67 20.78
CA GLN A 571 -16.75 -33.95 21.44
C GLN A 571 -16.77 -35.32 22.15
N CYS A 572 -15.63 -35.75 22.70
CA CYS A 572 -15.63 -36.75 23.75
C CYS A 572 -16.36 -36.24 25.01
N PHE A 573 -16.77 -37.17 25.88
CA PHE A 573 -17.29 -36.85 27.20
C PHE A 573 -16.13 -36.87 28.21
N TYR A 574 -16.05 -35.86 29.05
CA TYR A 574 -14.95 -35.67 29.99
C TYR A 574 -15.48 -35.68 31.43
N GLU A 575 -14.79 -36.36 32.33
CA GLU A 575 -15.08 -36.39 33.75
C GLU A 575 -13.80 -36.06 34.53
N TYR A 576 -13.80 -34.92 35.23
CA TYR A 576 -12.68 -34.47 36.05
C TYR A 576 -12.97 -34.78 37.52
N LYS A 577 -12.17 -35.67 38.12
CA LYS A 577 -12.26 -36.04 39.54
C LYS A 577 -10.90 -36.46 40.08
N ASN A 578 -10.57 -36.05 41.31
CA ASN A 578 -9.36 -36.46 42.03
C ASN A 578 -8.06 -36.32 41.23
N GLY A 579 -7.83 -35.15 40.61
CA GLY A 579 -6.60 -34.88 39.84
C GLY A 579 -6.44 -35.71 38.56
N LYS A 580 -7.53 -36.31 38.06
CA LYS A 580 -7.54 -37.10 36.82
C LYS A 580 -8.69 -36.69 35.93
N ILE A 581 -8.44 -36.67 34.62
CA ILE A 581 -9.48 -36.56 33.60
C ILE A 581 -9.71 -37.95 33.02
N LYS A 582 -10.98 -38.35 33.01
CA LYS A 582 -11.44 -39.52 32.29
C LYS A 582 -12.10 -39.05 30.99
N ILE A 583 -11.57 -39.51 29.86
CA ILE A 583 -12.07 -39.20 28.52
C ILE A 583 -12.84 -40.42 28.01
N ILE A 584 -14.08 -40.20 27.57
CA ILE A 584 -15.01 -41.24 27.09
C ILE A 584 -15.40 -40.91 25.65
N VAL A 585 -15.06 -41.78 24.72
CA VAL A 585 -15.38 -41.61 23.30
C VAL A 585 -16.81 -42.10 23.06
N LYS A 586 -17.74 -41.15 22.88
CA LYS A 586 -19.16 -41.45 22.58
C LYS A 586 -19.37 -41.72 21.08
N SER A 587 -20.47 -42.40 20.74
CA SER A 587 -20.73 -42.84 19.35
C SER A 587 -20.85 -41.67 18.36
N GLN A 588 -21.38 -40.54 18.80
CA GLN A 588 -21.51 -39.29 18.04
C GLN A 588 -20.24 -38.41 17.99
N SER A 589 -19.19 -38.74 18.76
CA SER A 589 -17.97 -37.92 18.81
C SER A 589 -17.20 -37.91 17.48
N LEU A 590 -16.51 -36.81 17.18
CA LEU A 590 -15.63 -36.72 16.01
C LEU A 590 -14.58 -37.84 16.01
N VAL A 591 -13.95 -38.09 17.15
CA VAL A 591 -12.98 -39.18 17.33
C VAL A 591 -13.56 -40.53 16.89
N ASN A 592 -14.79 -40.85 17.31
CA ASN A 592 -15.44 -42.10 16.91
C ASN A 592 -15.81 -42.12 15.43
N GLN A 593 -16.25 -41.01 14.87
CA GLN A 593 -16.58 -40.88 13.44
C GLN A 593 -15.34 -41.09 12.56
N VAL A 594 -14.19 -40.52 12.96
CA VAL A 594 -12.90 -40.74 12.30
C VAL A 594 -12.50 -42.22 12.42
N LEU A 595 -12.57 -42.82 13.62
CA LEU A 595 -12.29 -44.24 13.79
C LEU A 595 -13.17 -45.13 12.91
N LYS A 596 -14.48 -44.87 12.83
CA LYS A 596 -15.40 -45.61 11.96
C LYS A 596 -15.00 -45.49 10.49
N PHE A 597 -14.67 -44.28 10.04
CA PHE A 597 -14.19 -44.05 8.68
C PHE A 597 -12.90 -44.82 8.38
N LEU A 598 -11.92 -44.78 9.30
CA LEU A 598 -10.67 -45.52 9.15
C LEU A 598 -10.91 -47.02 9.06
N LYS A 599 -11.76 -47.59 9.94
CA LYS A 599 -12.12 -49.01 9.92
C LYS A 599 -12.67 -49.48 8.57
N GLN A 600 -13.53 -48.67 7.94
CA GLN A 600 -14.12 -48.97 6.63
C GLN A 600 -13.08 -48.97 5.50
N HIS A 601 -11.99 -48.22 5.66
CA HIS A 601 -10.93 -48.03 4.64
C HIS A 601 -9.60 -48.68 5.06
N ASP A 602 -9.63 -49.55 6.07
CA ASP A 602 -8.48 -50.27 6.60
C ASP A 602 -8.43 -51.69 6.02
N PHE A 603 -7.24 -52.12 5.60
CA PHE A 603 -7.00 -53.46 5.07
C PHE A 603 -7.40 -54.56 6.08
N ASN A 604 -7.13 -54.35 7.37
CA ASN A 604 -7.44 -55.30 8.43
C ASN A 604 -8.84 -55.10 9.03
N GLN A 605 -9.72 -54.33 8.36
CA GLN A 605 -11.05 -53.97 8.86
C GLN A 605 -11.01 -53.37 10.28
N GLY A 606 -9.90 -52.70 10.62
CA GLY A 606 -9.71 -52.07 11.90
C GLY A 606 -9.25 -52.95 13.06
N LYS A 607 -8.94 -54.24 12.83
CA LYS A 607 -8.45 -55.14 13.89
C LYS A 607 -7.15 -54.64 14.54
N SER A 608 -6.30 -53.94 13.79
CA SER A 608 -5.03 -53.36 14.26
C SER A 608 -5.13 -51.92 14.78
N LEU A 609 -6.30 -51.27 14.67
CA LEU A 609 -6.45 -49.87 15.04
C LEU A 609 -6.44 -49.68 16.56
N LYS A 610 -5.53 -48.84 17.04
CA LYS A 610 -5.43 -48.45 18.46
C LYS A 610 -5.58 -46.94 18.58
N LEU A 611 -6.48 -46.49 19.46
CA LEU A 611 -6.64 -45.08 19.84
C LEU A 611 -5.86 -44.82 21.12
N ALA A 612 -5.08 -43.75 21.12
CA ALA A 612 -4.41 -43.20 22.29
C ALA A 612 -4.67 -41.70 22.41
N VAL A 613 -4.52 -41.18 23.63
CA VAL A 613 -4.37 -39.74 23.90
C VAL A 613 -2.90 -39.48 24.25
N LEU A 614 -2.36 -38.36 23.78
CA LEU A 614 -1.03 -37.88 24.12
C LEU A 614 -1.19 -36.67 25.04
N PRO A 615 -1.17 -36.82 26.38
CA PRO A 615 -1.28 -35.69 27.29
C PRO A 615 0.09 -35.06 27.55
N GLU A 616 0.13 -33.74 27.58
CA GLU A 616 1.32 -32.94 27.93
C GLU A 616 1.89 -33.35 29.29
N GLY A 617 1.03 -33.56 30.29
CA GLY A 617 1.42 -34.01 31.63
C GLY A 617 2.11 -35.38 31.71
N GLN A 618 2.15 -36.14 30.61
CA GLN A 618 2.97 -37.35 30.49
C GLN A 618 4.03 -37.23 29.39
N ARG A 619 4.52 -36.01 29.12
CA ARG A 619 5.54 -35.74 28.10
C ARG A 619 5.13 -36.31 26.73
N TRP A 620 3.83 -36.21 26.40
CA TRP A 620 3.25 -36.70 25.14
C TRP A 620 3.35 -38.22 24.93
N ALA A 621 3.61 -38.99 25.99
CA ALA A 621 3.58 -40.45 25.92
C ALA A 621 2.15 -40.96 25.64
N PRO A 622 1.97 -41.96 24.75
CA PRO A 622 0.65 -42.46 24.39
C PRO A 622 -0.02 -43.23 25.53
N VAL A 623 -1.20 -42.75 25.94
CA VAL A 623 -2.09 -43.45 26.87
C VAL A 623 -3.26 -44.05 26.09
N PHE A 624 -3.29 -45.38 26.00
CA PHE A 624 -4.26 -46.09 25.17
C PHE A 624 -5.66 -46.17 25.80
N PHE A 625 -6.68 -46.01 24.96
CA PHE A 625 -8.07 -46.20 25.35
C PHE A 625 -8.40 -47.69 25.52
N LYS A 626 -9.20 -48.02 26.54
CA LYS A 626 -9.72 -49.38 26.82
C LYS A 626 -11.24 -49.39 26.74
N LYS A 627 -11.84 -50.51 26.33
CA LYS A 627 -13.31 -50.66 26.36
C LYS A 627 -13.78 -50.81 27.81
N ASN A 628 -14.79 -50.05 28.20
CA ASN A 628 -15.49 -50.24 29.47
C ASN A 628 -16.56 -51.34 29.38
N LYS A 629 -17.26 -51.64 30.48
CA LYS A 629 -18.36 -52.63 30.53
C LYS A 629 -19.51 -52.35 29.55
N LYS A 630 -19.67 -51.10 29.11
CA LYS A 630 -20.67 -50.66 28.13
C LYS A 630 -20.12 -50.65 26.68
N GLY A 631 -18.89 -51.15 26.47
CA GLY A 631 -18.22 -51.19 25.17
C GLY A 631 -17.62 -49.85 24.70
N GLU A 632 -17.68 -48.80 25.50
CA GLU A 632 -17.18 -47.47 25.16
C GLU A 632 -15.67 -47.38 25.39
N LEU A 633 -14.96 -46.66 24.52
CA LEU A 633 -13.52 -46.41 24.70
C LEU A 633 -13.33 -45.35 25.78
N VAL A 634 -12.58 -45.69 26.83
CA VAL A 634 -12.29 -44.86 27.99
C VAL A 634 -10.79 -44.83 28.27
N VAL A 635 -10.27 -43.67 28.61
CA VAL A 635 -8.92 -43.49 29.15
C VAL A 635 -8.95 -42.57 30.37
N LYS A 636 -8.03 -42.77 31.31
CA LYS A 636 -7.80 -41.87 32.45
C LYS A 636 -6.40 -41.32 32.35
N VAL A 637 -6.27 -40.01 32.38
CA VAL A 637 -4.98 -39.31 32.37
C VAL A 637 -4.85 -38.40 33.58
N PRO A 638 -3.63 -38.20 34.12
CA PRO A 638 -3.40 -37.19 35.14
C PRO A 638 -3.81 -35.81 34.62
N TYR A 639 -4.42 -35.00 35.49
CA TYR A 639 -4.75 -33.61 35.20
C TYR A 639 -4.33 -32.71 36.35
N LYS A 640 -3.37 -31.83 36.10
CA LYS A 640 -2.95 -30.81 37.05
C LYS A 640 -3.61 -29.50 36.67
N LYS A 641 -4.49 -28.99 37.52
CA LYS A 641 -5.13 -27.69 37.30
C LYS A 641 -4.04 -26.62 37.21
N SER A 642 -4.05 -25.87 36.12
CA SER A 642 -3.16 -24.73 35.89
C SER A 642 -3.96 -23.61 35.20
N ILE A 643 -3.45 -22.38 35.29
CA ILE A 643 -4.05 -21.22 34.59
C ILE A 643 -3.94 -21.41 33.06
N GLN A 644 -2.85 -22.00 32.61
CA GLN A 644 -2.58 -22.26 31.19
C GLN A 644 -3.39 -23.45 30.65
N GLY A 645 -3.98 -24.27 31.52
CA GLY A 645 -4.64 -25.53 31.15
C GLY A 645 -3.65 -26.70 31.02
N GLN A 646 -4.09 -27.78 30.37
CA GLN A 646 -3.22 -28.92 30.05
C GLN A 646 -3.44 -29.37 28.61
N GLY A 647 -2.35 -29.43 27.85
CA GLY A 647 -2.35 -29.85 26.46
C GLY A 647 -2.62 -31.35 26.26
N PHE A 648 -3.30 -31.69 25.17
CA PHE A 648 -3.42 -33.05 24.66
C PHE A 648 -3.71 -33.09 23.17
N LYS A 649 -3.47 -34.25 22.55
CA LYS A 649 -3.97 -34.57 21.19
C LYS A 649 -4.28 -36.06 21.06
N PHE A 650 -5.08 -36.44 20.08
CA PHE A 650 -5.37 -37.85 19.79
C PHE A 650 -4.35 -38.44 18.84
N LYS A 651 -4.04 -39.72 19.03
CA LYS A 651 -3.20 -40.52 18.15
C LYS A 651 -3.92 -41.82 17.79
N ILE A 652 -4.01 -42.13 16.50
CA ILE A 652 -4.51 -43.42 16.00
C ILE A 652 -3.35 -44.14 15.31
N LEU A 653 -3.12 -45.39 15.70
CA LEU A 653 -2.04 -46.23 15.17
C LEU A 653 -2.60 -47.47 14.48
N GLY A 654 -1.76 -48.08 13.64
CA GLY A 654 -2.04 -49.38 13.03
C GLY A 654 -3.02 -49.33 11.85
N TRP A 655 -3.23 -48.14 11.27
CA TRP A 655 -4.03 -47.98 10.07
C TRP A 655 -3.23 -48.36 8.83
N LYS A 656 -3.75 -49.28 8.03
CA LYS A 656 -3.19 -49.71 6.75
C LYS A 656 -4.23 -49.45 5.67
N LYS A 657 -4.02 -48.40 4.87
CA LYS A 657 -4.96 -48.01 3.81
C LYS A 657 -5.21 -49.19 2.87
N LYS A 658 -6.48 -49.53 2.65
CA LYS A 658 -6.90 -50.51 1.64
C LYS A 658 -6.43 -50.03 0.25
N LYS A 659 -5.79 -50.91 -0.53
CA LYS A 659 -5.31 -50.58 -1.89
C LYS A 659 -6.44 -50.04 -2.76
#